data_AF-A0AAD7MK01-F1
#
_entry.id   AF-A0AAD7MK01-F1
#
_cell.length_a   1.000
_cell.length_b   1.000
_cell.length_c   1.000
_cell.angle_alpha   90.00
_cell.angle_beta   90.00
_cell.angle_gamma   90.00
#
_symmetry.space_group_name_H-M   'P 1'
#
loop_
_entity.id
_entity.type
_entity.pdbx_description
1 polymer ?
#
loop_
_entity_poly.entity_id
_entity_poly.type
_entity_poly.pdbx_seq_one_letter_code
_entity_poly.pdbx_strand_id
1 'polypeptide(L)'
;MVEKGAYTPVAKSIIRTVAKSGCSQGKVGAVLKAVAQAAGLSVKGKGPSRRTVQRALMEGGVAARIQLAYEMADADGVTLSSDATSLRGENYEGAHVMINKGTSHKMCILSLASTVSHSSETQLENLKHQISTISDIYRRSPLAQRSAFNFEVHDFIRVWKGGNGNHAADVEKFYRLGAAWKRESSRILLGYDEFHRMEPEKLIDVVRNVLKTNLKEVGGEAEWAKLSDKVFETLAEETKREIELFFWAGCSMHKELNCCKAFDDGMKEFYEEHPELDQPVLLANKDNDATIQLAEDTGESTAAVRRALKVSERGGVKLISLFGALVNNKDNKKGLHDVYENYFRATIGPGVRFPDVSNTRYQSHGRGAARLITYLAEHRTFMQFVKDNKTKCTLNHLEQNIMKGLHCPQTISQMVALVLFSMAVMHPYASHVRGPGTEKLNMLDLGPYHTSVKTHMKRLIEDPSPLFSSDPNSYKTATLDGQPWSDTKAWAACVKLFPDLPHVRPLMLDGLKRALERFEKFTTEFDKGGVIDTSTEAERLAGNMPPTNDNNEGLLGRWRKFSRESSSSTVDHFADIVMFHRNDTQIFIDTHMNSEADHRFLRQEARRIDESGVEKARREELNTHKQRAVDEKRGKDAEKAEKVRKEKEQLAAIGLESNRDHIKKMSDAQLKDQLELHRREGDKEIPLKSHMKNKGRRLEELLAALDRFDTRITAQSTVPLP
;
A
#
# COMPACT_ATOMS: atom_id res chain seq x y z
N MET A 1 -22.20 -7.76 40.87
CA MET A 1 -20.95 -7.82 40.08
C MET A 1 -20.30 -9.20 40.08
N VAL A 2 -20.33 -9.94 41.19
CA VAL A 2 -19.77 -11.30 41.27
C VAL A 2 -20.86 -12.24 41.79
N GLU A 3 -21.01 -13.40 41.15
CA GLU A 3 -21.91 -14.47 41.52
C GLU A 3 -21.14 -15.79 41.55
N LYS A 4 -21.27 -16.56 42.65
CA LYS A 4 -20.56 -17.83 42.85
C LYS A 4 -19.04 -17.74 42.55
N GLY A 5 -18.42 -16.62 42.91
CA GLY A 5 -16.98 -16.38 42.70
C GLY A 5 -16.58 -15.96 41.28
N ALA A 6 -17.52 -15.81 40.35
CA ALA A 6 -17.26 -15.35 38.98
C ALA A 6 -17.87 -13.96 38.71
N TYR A 7 -17.18 -13.12 37.93
CA TYR A 7 -17.75 -11.86 37.47
C TYR A 7 -18.92 -12.12 36.51
N THR A 8 -20.05 -11.45 36.77
CA THR A 8 -21.27 -11.58 35.96
C THR A 8 -21.05 -11.05 34.53
N PRO A 9 -21.87 -11.46 33.54
CA PRO A 9 -21.80 -10.94 32.18
C PRO A 9 -21.84 -9.40 32.13
N VAL A 10 -22.75 -8.79 32.88
CA VAL A 10 -22.88 -7.32 33.02
C VAL A 10 -21.59 -6.70 33.55
N ALA A 11 -21.00 -7.29 34.59
CA ALA A 11 -19.74 -6.78 35.13
C ALA A 11 -18.59 -6.85 34.11
N LYS A 12 -18.54 -7.90 33.29
CA LYS A 12 -17.55 -8.06 32.23
C LYS A 12 -17.75 -7.08 31.08
N SER A 13 -19.01 -6.82 30.71
CA SER A 13 -19.36 -5.76 29.74
C SER A 13 -18.81 -4.41 30.20
N ILE A 14 -19.08 -4.04 31.46
CA ILE A 14 -18.56 -2.80 32.07
C ILE A 14 -17.01 -2.79 32.08
N ILE A 15 -16.36 -3.90 32.45
CA ILE A 15 -14.90 -4.03 32.45
C ILE A 15 -14.31 -3.75 31.06
N ARG A 16 -14.89 -4.34 30.00
CA ARG A 16 -14.44 -4.12 28.62
C ARG A 16 -14.63 -2.66 28.21
N THR A 17 -15.76 -2.06 28.53
CA THR A 17 -16.05 -0.64 28.25
C THR A 17 -15.05 0.29 28.93
N VAL A 18 -14.72 0.06 30.20
CA VAL A 18 -13.78 0.92 30.93
C VAL A 18 -12.36 0.76 30.39
N ALA A 19 -11.93 -0.47 30.07
CA ALA A 19 -10.62 -0.71 29.44
C ALA A 19 -10.50 -0.03 28.07
N LYS A 20 -11.58 -0.05 27.27
CA LYS A 20 -11.68 0.67 25.98
C LYS A 20 -11.39 2.15 26.11
N SER A 21 -11.91 2.78 27.16
CA SER A 21 -11.83 4.23 27.39
C SER A 21 -10.41 4.71 27.76
N GLY A 22 -9.38 3.90 27.53
CA GLY A 22 -7.98 4.21 27.83
C GLY A 22 -7.56 3.90 29.26
N CYS A 23 -8.44 3.28 30.06
CA CYS A 23 -8.09 2.88 31.42
C CYS A 23 -7.12 1.69 31.39
N SER A 24 -5.94 1.86 31.98
CA SER A 24 -5.01 0.75 32.22
C SER A 24 -5.72 -0.41 32.91
N GLN A 25 -5.51 -1.64 32.42
CA GLN A 25 -6.16 -2.83 32.96
C GLN A 25 -5.93 -3.03 34.45
N GLY A 26 -4.75 -2.63 34.96
CA GLY A 26 -4.44 -2.69 36.39
C GLY A 26 -5.21 -1.64 37.22
N LYS A 27 -5.77 -0.62 36.59
CA LYS A 27 -6.53 0.48 37.22
C LYS A 27 -8.04 0.33 37.09
N VAL A 28 -8.53 -0.52 36.18
CA VAL A 28 -9.98 -0.74 35.98
C VAL A 28 -10.70 -1.05 37.29
N GLY A 29 -10.15 -1.95 38.13
CA GLY A 29 -10.79 -2.28 39.41
C GLY A 29 -10.90 -1.08 40.36
N ALA A 30 -9.91 -0.19 40.39
CA ALA A 30 -9.93 1.04 41.17
C ALA A 30 -10.95 2.04 40.63
N VAL A 31 -11.03 2.20 39.30
CA VAL A 31 -12.01 3.08 38.64
C VAL A 31 -13.44 2.62 38.94
N LEU A 32 -13.71 1.32 38.81
CA LEU A 32 -15.04 0.77 39.11
C LEU A 32 -15.44 0.99 40.56
N LYS A 33 -14.47 0.86 41.48
CA LYS A 33 -14.70 1.16 42.90
C LYS A 33 -15.03 2.63 43.12
N ALA A 34 -14.26 3.55 42.52
CA ALA A 34 -14.48 4.98 42.65
C ALA A 34 -15.86 5.41 42.10
N VAL A 35 -16.25 4.90 40.92
CA VAL A 35 -17.56 5.17 40.32
C VAL A 35 -18.70 4.63 41.19
N ALA A 36 -18.58 3.41 41.69
CA ALA A 36 -19.59 2.82 42.57
C ALA A 36 -19.72 3.60 43.89
N GLN A 37 -18.60 4.02 44.49
CA GLN A 37 -18.60 4.86 45.69
C GLN A 37 -19.28 6.21 45.45
N ALA A 38 -18.98 6.86 44.32
CA ALA A 38 -19.65 8.11 43.93
C ALA A 38 -21.17 7.94 43.72
N ALA A 39 -21.60 6.74 43.31
CA ALA A 39 -23.02 6.38 43.17
C ALA A 39 -23.67 5.90 44.49
N GLY A 40 -22.99 6.01 45.64
CA GLY A 40 -23.52 5.56 46.94
C GLY A 40 -23.52 4.04 47.15
N LEU A 41 -22.81 3.29 46.30
CA LEU A 41 -22.74 1.83 46.38
C LEU A 41 -21.46 1.36 47.08
N SER A 42 -21.57 0.32 47.92
CA SER A 42 -20.41 -0.34 48.52
C SER A 42 -19.88 -1.48 47.62
N VAL A 43 -18.61 -1.41 47.20
CA VAL A 43 -17.95 -2.50 46.46
C VAL A 43 -17.15 -3.37 47.43
N LYS A 44 -17.53 -4.66 47.56
CA LYS A 44 -16.77 -5.65 48.34
C LYS A 44 -15.48 -6.05 47.61
N GLY A 45 -14.35 -6.09 48.32
CA GLY A 45 -13.05 -6.52 47.81
C GLY A 45 -12.26 -5.46 47.02
N LYS A 46 -11.20 -5.91 46.33
CA LYS A 46 -10.27 -5.04 45.57
C LYS A 46 -10.74 -4.72 44.13
N GLY A 47 -11.89 -5.25 43.71
CA GLY A 47 -12.34 -5.19 42.31
C GLY A 47 -11.56 -6.16 41.39
N PRO A 48 -11.86 -6.16 40.07
CA PRO A 48 -11.21 -7.06 39.13
C PRO A 48 -9.70 -6.81 39.04
N SER A 49 -8.93 -7.90 39.09
CA SER A 49 -7.48 -7.85 38.89
C SER A 49 -7.13 -7.57 37.42
N ARG A 50 -5.87 -7.16 37.15
CA ARG A 50 -5.36 -7.04 35.77
C ARG A 50 -5.62 -8.31 34.95
N ARG A 51 -5.35 -9.49 35.53
CA ARG A 51 -5.57 -10.79 34.85
C ARG A 51 -7.05 -11.04 34.55
N THR A 52 -7.94 -10.65 35.46
CA THR A 52 -9.39 -10.75 35.24
C THR A 52 -9.84 -9.85 34.09
N VAL A 53 -9.32 -8.62 34.03
CA VAL A 53 -9.62 -7.67 32.95
C VAL A 53 -9.13 -8.22 31.61
N GLN A 54 -7.88 -8.70 31.54
CA GLN A 54 -7.33 -9.31 30.34
C GLN A 54 -8.19 -10.47 29.83
N ARG A 55 -8.60 -11.38 30.72
CA ARG A 55 -9.50 -12.49 30.35
C ARG A 55 -10.85 -12.00 29.84
N ALA A 56 -11.44 -10.99 30.47
CA ALA A 56 -12.70 -10.41 30.01
C ALA A 56 -12.60 -9.79 28.61
N LEU A 57 -11.43 -9.25 28.23
CA LEU A 57 -11.15 -8.73 26.89
C LEU A 57 -10.96 -9.88 25.87
N MET A 58 -10.22 -10.93 26.22
CA MET A 58 -10.06 -12.12 25.38
C MET A 58 -11.40 -12.83 25.11
N GLU A 59 -12.27 -12.92 26.12
CA GLU A 59 -13.64 -13.40 25.96
C GLU A 59 -14.42 -12.57 24.91
N GLY A 60 -14.18 -11.26 24.86
CA GLY A 60 -14.73 -10.38 23.83
C GLY A 60 -14.19 -10.68 22.43
N GLY A 61 -12.89 -10.97 22.31
CA GLY A 61 -12.27 -11.41 21.06
C GLY A 61 -12.81 -12.75 20.55
N VAL A 62 -13.07 -13.71 21.45
CA VAL A 62 -13.72 -14.99 21.08
C VAL A 62 -15.14 -14.73 20.56
N ALA A 63 -15.91 -13.90 21.27
CA ALA A 63 -17.25 -13.52 20.84
C ALA A 63 -17.26 -12.81 19.48
N ALA A 64 -16.26 -11.98 19.19
CA ALA A 64 -16.15 -11.29 17.91
C ALA A 64 -15.93 -12.27 16.75
N ARG A 65 -15.20 -13.37 16.97
CA ARG A 65 -15.02 -14.43 15.97
C ARG A 65 -16.30 -15.24 15.76
N ILE A 66 -17.04 -15.54 16.83
CA ILE A 66 -18.37 -16.19 16.73
C ILE A 66 -19.35 -15.30 15.96
N GLN A 67 -19.35 -14.00 16.25
CA GLN A 67 -20.16 -13.01 15.54
C GLN A 67 -19.86 -13.01 14.04
N LEU A 68 -18.57 -12.97 13.67
CA LEU A 68 -18.16 -12.99 12.26
C LEU A 68 -18.71 -14.22 11.53
N ALA A 69 -18.59 -15.41 12.11
CA ALA A 69 -19.15 -16.63 11.52
C ALA A 69 -20.67 -16.55 11.36
N TYR A 70 -21.37 -16.12 12.41
CA TYR A 70 -22.83 -16.01 12.41
C TYR A 70 -23.33 -15.02 11.36
N GLU A 71 -22.75 -13.82 11.31
CA GLU A 71 -23.18 -12.77 10.39
C GLU A 71 -22.80 -13.09 8.93
N MET A 72 -21.67 -13.77 8.68
CA MET A 72 -21.31 -14.21 7.32
C MET A 72 -22.16 -15.38 6.83
N ALA A 73 -22.61 -16.28 7.72
CA ALA A 73 -23.51 -17.37 7.36
C ALA A 73 -24.89 -16.89 6.90
N ASP A 74 -25.33 -15.73 7.39
CA ASP A 74 -26.63 -15.10 7.12
C ASP A 74 -26.56 -14.01 6.02
N ALA A 75 -25.40 -13.86 5.37
CA ALA A 75 -25.16 -12.82 4.37
C ALA A 75 -25.54 -13.26 2.94
N ASP A 76 -25.98 -12.31 2.11
CA ASP A 76 -26.15 -12.52 0.66
C ASP A 76 -24.79 -12.50 -0.05
N GLY A 77 -23.82 -11.78 0.52
CA GLY A 77 -22.46 -11.75 0.04
C GLY A 77 -21.51 -11.10 1.03
N VAL A 78 -20.22 -11.39 0.87
CA VAL A 78 -19.15 -10.75 1.63
C VAL A 78 -18.03 -10.31 0.71
N THR A 79 -17.40 -9.19 1.05
CA THR A 79 -16.21 -8.70 0.32
C THR A 79 -15.09 -8.40 1.29
N LEU A 80 -13.85 -8.64 0.84
CA LEU A 80 -12.66 -8.50 1.68
C LEU A 80 -11.83 -7.29 1.29
N SER A 81 -11.18 -6.70 2.29
CA SER A 81 -10.12 -5.73 2.07
C SER A 81 -9.00 -5.97 3.06
N SER A 82 -7.76 -5.80 2.62
CA SER A 82 -6.62 -5.82 3.52
C SER A 82 -5.61 -4.72 3.18
N ASP A 83 -4.79 -4.40 4.17
CA ASP A 83 -3.61 -3.56 3.99
C ASP A 83 -2.49 -4.08 4.89
N ALA A 84 -1.25 -3.75 4.52
CA ALA A 84 -0.09 -4.15 5.28
C ALA A 84 0.88 -2.99 5.50
N THR A 85 1.50 -2.96 6.68
CA THR A 85 2.53 -1.97 7.02
C THR A 85 3.65 -2.60 7.81
N SER A 86 4.82 -1.96 7.80
CA SER A 86 5.94 -2.37 8.62
C SER A 86 6.10 -1.43 9.82
N LEU A 87 6.23 -2.01 11.02
CA LEU A 87 6.52 -1.29 12.25
C LEU A 87 7.75 -1.89 12.90
N ARG A 88 8.82 -1.08 13.05
CA ARG A 88 10.09 -1.48 13.69
C ARG A 88 10.72 -2.76 13.10
N GLY A 89 10.59 -2.98 11.78
CA GLY A 89 11.18 -4.14 11.09
C GLY A 89 10.36 -5.43 11.20
N GLU A 90 9.09 -5.32 11.60
CA GLU A 90 8.10 -6.38 11.52
C GLU A 90 6.92 -5.95 10.65
N ASN A 91 6.33 -6.91 9.96
CA ASN A 91 5.21 -6.71 9.07
C ASN A 91 3.90 -7.01 9.79
N TYR A 92 2.89 -6.18 9.56
CA TYR A 92 1.56 -6.31 10.12
C TYR A 92 0.53 -6.17 9.01
N GLU A 93 -0.45 -7.06 8.99
CA GLU A 93 -1.57 -7.05 8.06
C GLU A 93 -2.86 -6.87 8.85
N GLY A 94 -3.67 -5.91 8.42
CA GLY A 94 -5.03 -5.69 8.91
C GLY A 94 -6.02 -6.01 7.80
N ALA A 95 -7.09 -6.72 8.14
CA ALA A 95 -8.14 -7.08 7.19
C ALA A 95 -9.53 -6.75 7.73
N HIS A 96 -10.40 -6.31 6.82
CA HIS A 96 -11.83 -6.12 7.06
C HIS A 96 -12.64 -6.98 6.10
N VAL A 97 -13.83 -7.36 6.56
CA VAL A 97 -14.89 -7.97 5.77
C VAL A 97 -16.09 -7.05 5.75
N MET A 98 -16.64 -6.79 4.57
CA MET A 98 -17.95 -6.19 4.39
C MET A 98 -18.98 -7.32 4.33
N ILE A 99 -19.93 -7.31 5.24
CA ILE A 99 -21.05 -8.26 5.29
C ILE A 99 -22.26 -7.57 4.67
N ASN A 100 -22.78 -8.16 3.59
CA ASN A 100 -23.87 -7.60 2.78
C ASN A 100 -25.14 -8.44 2.94
N LYS A 101 -26.23 -7.78 3.33
CA LYS A 101 -27.56 -8.38 3.46
C LYS A 101 -28.63 -7.40 2.99
N GLY A 102 -29.20 -7.65 1.80
CA GLY A 102 -30.05 -6.72 1.08
C GLY A 102 -29.35 -5.37 0.89
N THR A 103 -29.94 -4.32 1.45
CA THR A 103 -29.39 -2.96 1.43
C THR A 103 -28.57 -2.60 2.69
N SER A 104 -28.41 -3.56 3.61
CA SER A 104 -27.61 -3.38 4.82
C SER A 104 -26.18 -3.85 4.56
N HIS A 105 -25.22 -2.94 4.77
CA HIS A 105 -23.80 -3.18 4.59
C HIS A 105 -23.05 -2.89 5.87
N LYS A 106 -22.37 -3.90 6.43
CA LYS A 106 -21.65 -3.78 7.69
C LYS A 106 -20.17 -4.11 7.50
N MET A 107 -19.31 -3.14 7.80
CA MET A 107 -17.87 -3.37 7.83
C MET A 107 -17.44 -3.90 9.19
N CYS A 108 -16.82 -5.08 9.20
CA CYS A 108 -16.26 -5.71 10.39
C CYS A 108 -14.75 -5.92 10.23
N ILE A 109 -13.99 -5.79 11.31
CA ILE A 109 -12.59 -6.22 11.35
C ILE A 109 -12.58 -7.74 11.32
N LEU A 110 -11.89 -8.31 10.34
CA LEU A 110 -11.67 -9.75 10.21
C LEU A 110 -10.46 -10.16 11.05
N SER A 111 -9.33 -9.43 10.90
CA SER A 111 -8.09 -9.77 11.58
C SER A 111 -7.10 -8.60 11.64
N LEU A 112 -6.15 -8.71 12.57
CA LEU A 112 -4.93 -7.92 12.63
C LEU A 112 -3.82 -8.81 13.20
N ALA A 113 -2.81 -9.10 12.39
CA ALA A 113 -1.74 -10.02 12.77
C ALA A 113 -0.39 -9.57 12.20
N SER A 114 0.70 -10.01 12.84
CA SER A 114 2.03 -9.91 12.24
C SER A 114 2.23 -11.01 11.21
N THR A 115 2.81 -10.70 10.06
CA THR A 115 3.00 -11.65 8.95
C THR A 115 4.47 -11.93 8.68
N VAL A 116 4.78 -13.17 8.28
CA VAL A 116 6.13 -13.60 7.89
C VAL A 116 6.52 -13.09 6.50
N SER A 117 5.55 -12.96 5.62
CA SER A 117 5.69 -12.58 4.22
C SER A 117 4.48 -11.79 3.74
N HIS A 118 4.69 -10.96 2.72
CA HIS A 118 3.65 -10.22 2.00
C HIS A 118 3.29 -10.85 0.65
N SER A 119 3.70 -12.10 0.38
CA SER A 119 3.33 -12.74 -0.89
C SER A 119 1.84 -13.06 -0.93
N SER A 120 1.23 -12.97 -2.12
CA SER A 120 -0.18 -13.28 -2.36
C SER A 120 -0.57 -14.67 -1.88
N GLU A 121 0.30 -15.66 -2.08
CA GLU A 121 0.09 -17.03 -1.61
C GLU A 121 0.04 -17.12 -0.08
N THR A 122 0.97 -16.44 0.60
CA THR A 122 0.99 -16.41 2.07
C THR A 122 -0.25 -15.72 2.61
N GLN A 123 -0.68 -14.63 1.98
CA GLN A 123 -1.91 -13.91 2.34
C GLN A 123 -3.15 -14.80 2.19
N LEU A 124 -3.25 -15.58 1.10
CA LEU A 124 -4.36 -16.49 0.89
C LEU A 124 -4.38 -17.64 1.91
N GLU A 125 -3.23 -18.23 2.22
CA GLU A 125 -3.13 -19.27 3.25
C GLU A 125 -3.44 -18.72 4.65
N ASN A 126 -3.03 -17.48 4.95
CA ASN A 126 -3.41 -16.79 6.18
C ASN A 126 -4.93 -16.58 6.25
N LEU A 127 -5.57 -16.17 5.15
CA LEU A 127 -7.03 -16.02 5.09
C LEU A 127 -7.72 -17.36 5.34
N LYS A 128 -7.30 -18.43 4.65
CA LYS A 128 -7.84 -19.79 4.86
C LYS A 128 -7.75 -20.19 6.33
N HIS A 129 -6.58 -20.03 6.95
CA HIS A 129 -6.37 -20.35 8.36
C HIS A 129 -7.26 -19.51 9.30
N GLN A 130 -7.45 -18.23 9.00
CA GLN A 130 -8.32 -17.34 9.76
C GLN A 130 -9.78 -17.78 9.69
N ILE A 131 -10.30 -18.07 8.48
CA ILE A 131 -11.67 -18.54 8.28
C ILE A 131 -11.87 -19.90 8.95
N SER A 132 -10.91 -20.83 8.83
CA SER A 132 -10.97 -22.12 9.54
C SER A 132 -11.02 -21.96 11.06
N THR A 133 -10.24 -21.02 11.62
CA THR A 133 -10.26 -20.73 13.05
C THR A 133 -11.61 -20.15 13.50
N ILE A 134 -12.16 -19.23 12.72
CA ILE A 134 -13.49 -18.64 12.97
C ILE A 134 -14.58 -19.73 12.93
N SER A 135 -14.55 -20.58 11.91
CA SER A 135 -15.47 -21.71 11.75
C SER A 135 -15.39 -22.69 12.92
N ASP A 136 -14.18 -23.11 13.34
CA ASP A 136 -14.03 -24.06 14.44
C ASP A 136 -14.56 -23.50 15.78
N ILE A 137 -14.25 -22.23 16.08
CA ILE A 137 -14.74 -21.57 17.30
C ILE A 137 -16.27 -21.48 17.27
N TYR A 138 -16.85 -21.11 16.13
CA TYR A 138 -18.31 -21.02 15.98
C TYR A 138 -18.97 -22.38 16.16
N ARG A 139 -18.52 -23.41 15.43
CA ARG A 139 -19.07 -24.77 15.48
C ARG A 139 -19.08 -25.38 16.89
N ARG A 140 -18.05 -25.10 17.69
CA ARG A 140 -17.98 -25.56 19.09
C ARG A 140 -18.83 -24.73 20.05
N SER A 141 -19.33 -23.58 19.62
CA SER A 141 -20.11 -22.69 20.47
C SER A 141 -21.53 -23.22 20.72
N PRO A 142 -22.12 -22.97 21.90
CA PRO A 142 -23.52 -23.29 22.14
C PRO A 142 -24.48 -22.53 21.22
N LEU A 143 -24.06 -21.40 20.62
CA LEU A 143 -24.86 -20.64 19.66
C LEU A 143 -25.08 -21.44 18.37
N ALA A 144 -24.02 -22.04 17.82
CA ALA A 144 -24.12 -22.87 16.62
C ALA A 144 -25.10 -24.04 16.81
N GLN A 145 -25.13 -24.64 18.00
CA GLN A 145 -26.02 -25.77 18.31
C GLN A 145 -27.52 -25.41 18.32
N ARG A 146 -27.85 -24.13 18.52
CA ARG A 146 -29.25 -23.66 18.61
C ARG A 146 -29.65 -22.72 17.48
N SER A 147 -28.70 -22.24 16.69
CA SER A 147 -28.96 -21.44 15.49
C SER A 147 -29.30 -22.34 14.31
N ALA A 148 -30.08 -21.83 13.36
CA ALA A 148 -30.29 -22.50 12.08
C ALA A 148 -29.07 -22.41 11.12
N PHE A 149 -28.05 -21.65 11.51
CA PHE A 149 -26.88 -21.37 10.68
C PHE A 149 -25.71 -22.30 10.99
N ASN A 150 -25.20 -22.95 9.95
CA ASN A 150 -23.87 -23.55 9.95
C ASN A 150 -22.88 -22.58 9.30
N PHE A 151 -21.60 -22.67 9.69
CA PHE A 151 -20.55 -21.88 9.06
C PHE A 151 -19.26 -22.68 8.97
N GLU A 152 -18.99 -23.14 7.76
CA GLU A 152 -17.73 -23.75 7.37
C GLU A 152 -16.97 -22.89 6.36
N VAL A 153 -15.73 -23.28 6.06
CA VAL A 153 -14.90 -22.60 5.05
C VAL A 153 -15.63 -22.53 3.71
N HIS A 154 -16.39 -23.56 3.37
CA HIS A 154 -17.13 -23.60 2.11
C HIS A 154 -18.34 -22.65 2.08
N ASP A 155 -18.99 -22.42 3.22
CA ASP A 155 -20.06 -21.41 3.34
C ASP A 155 -19.50 -20.00 3.10
N PHE A 156 -18.33 -19.71 3.69
CA PHE A 156 -17.61 -18.46 3.43
C PHE A 156 -17.32 -18.30 1.93
N ILE A 157 -16.79 -19.33 1.28
CA ILE A 157 -16.46 -19.27 -0.15
C ILE A 157 -17.70 -19.00 -1.01
N ARG A 158 -18.85 -19.61 -0.67
CA ARG A 158 -20.12 -19.40 -1.39
C ARG A 158 -20.52 -17.92 -1.37
N VAL A 159 -20.47 -17.30 -0.20
CA VAL A 159 -20.84 -15.88 -0.03
C VAL A 159 -19.72 -14.90 -0.40
N TRP A 160 -18.47 -15.34 -0.54
CA TRP A 160 -17.37 -14.44 -0.88
C TRP A 160 -17.48 -13.94 -2.33
N LYS A 161 -17.88 -12.68 -2.51
CA LYS A 161 -18.08 -12.03 -3.81
C LYS A 161 -16.87 -11.21 -4.27
N GLY A 162 -15.74 -11.27 -3.57
CA GLY A 162 -14.50 -10.61 -3.98
C GLY A 162 -14.00 -9.55 -3.00
N GLY A 163 -13.49 -8.43 -3.49
CA GLY A 163 -13.00 -7.37 -2.61
C GLY A 163 -12.19 -6.23 -3.25
N ASN A 164 -11.69 -5.34 -2.39
CA ASN A 164 -10.93 -4.16 -2.77
C ASN A 164 -9.58 -4.05 -2.03
N GLY A 165 -8.58 -3.53 -2.72
CA GLY A 165 -7.24 -3.31 -2.17
C GLY A 165 -6.46 -2.26 -2.96
N ASN A 166 -5.18 -2.08 -2.67
CA ASN A 166 -4.33 -1.22 -3.51
C ASN A 166 -4.10 -1.87 -4.91
N HIS A 167 -3.53 -1.11 -5.85
CA HIS A 167 -3.20 -1.59 -7.20
C HIS A 167 -1.82 -2.25 -7.28
N ALA A 168 -1.36 -2.89 -6.21
CA ALA A 168 -0.10 -3.62 -6.24
C ALA A 168 -0.29 -5.01 -6.88
N ALA A 169 0.72 -5.49 -7.61
CA ALA A 169 0.62 -6.73 -8.38
C ALA A 169 0.39 -7.97 -7.51
N ASP A 170 0.90 -7.95 -6.28
CA ASP A 170 0.65 -8.96 -5.24
C ASP A 170 -0.80 -8.96 -4.77
N VAL A 171 -1.44 -7.79 -4.65
CA VAL A 171 -2.86 -7.69 -4.30
C VAL A 171 -3.75 -8.17 -5.45
N GLU A 172 -3.48 -7.78 -6.69
CA GLU A 172 -4.19 -8.32 -7.86
C GLU A 172 -4.07 -9.84 -7.97
N LYS A 173 -2.86 -10.36 -7.73
CA LYS A 173 -2.62 -11.80 -7.70
C LYS A 173 -3.37 -12.50 -6.57
N PHE A 174 -3.46 -11.89 -5.38
CA PHE A 174 -4.24 -12.43 -4.26
C PHE A 174 -5.71 -12.64 -4.65
N TYR A 175 -6.37 -11.64 -5.24
CA TYR A 175 -7.76 -11.78 -5.66
C TYR A 175 -7.95 -12.76 -6.82
N ARG A 176 -6.96 -12.88 -7.72
CA ARG A 176 -6.97 -13.92 -8.75
C ARG A 176 -6.90 -15.33 -8.15
N LEU A 177 -6.01 -15.54 -7.18
CA LEU A 177 -5.93 -16.81 -6.45
C LEU A 177 -7.22 -17.08 -5.64
N GLY A 178 -7.82 -16.04 -5.07
CA GLY A 178 -9.11 -16.10 -4.40
C GLY A 178 -10.26 -16.54 -5.32
N ALA A 179 -10.35 -15.94 -6.51
CA ALA A 179 -11.34 -16.32 -7.53
C ALA A 179 -11.15 -17.78 -7.98
N ALA A 180 -9.91 -18.21 -8.17
CA ALA A 180 -9.59 -19.61 -8.49
C ALA A 180 -10.02 -20.56 -7.36
N TRP A 181 -9.69 -20.23 -6.11
CA TRP A 181 -10.10 -21.01 -4.94
C TRP A 181 -11.62 -21.09 -4.80
N LYS A 182 -12.33 -19.99 -5.08
CA LYS A 182 -13.80 -19.96 -5.11
C LYS A 182 -14.34 -20.93 -6.15
N ARG A 183 -13.90 -20.78 -7.40
CA ARG A 183 -14.37 -21.62 -8.52
C ARG A 183 -14.13 -23.10 -8.25
N GLU A 184 -12.95 -23.48 -7.81
CA GLU A 184 -12.60 -24.87 -7.48
C GLU A 184 -13.48 -25.42 -6.36
N SER A 185 -13.57 -24.70 -5.23
CA SER A 185 -14.35 -25.16 -4.08
C SER A 185 -15.84 -25.24 -4.37
N SER A 186 -16.38 -24.27 -5.10
CA SER A 186 -17.80 -24.27 -5.49
C SER A 186 -18.15 -25.46 -6.39
N ARG A 187 -17.26 -25.85 -7.31
CA ARG A 187 -17.45 -27.05 -8.12
C ARG A 187 -17.46 -28.29 -7.23
N ILE A 188 -16.47 -28.45 -6.37
CA ILE A 188 -16.41 -29.59 -5.43
C ILE A 188 -17.70 -29.72 -4.61
N LEU A 189 -18.26 -28.61 -4.12
CA LEU A 189 -19.51 -28.58 -3.36
C LEU A 189 -20.72 -29.03 -4.16
N LEU A 190 -20.84 -28.61 -5.43
CA LEU A 190 -21.91 -29.10 -6.31
C LEU A 190 -21.87 -30.62 -6.46
N GLY A 191 -20.66 -31.20 -6.53
CA GLY A 191 -20.48 -32.66 -6.52
C GLY A 191 -21.00 -33.29 -5.23
N TYR A 192 -20.65 -32.73 -4.07
CA TYR A 192 -21.14 -33.21 -2.77
C TYR A 192 -22.67 -33.13 -2.65
N ASP A 193 -23.27 -32.02 -3.09
CA ASP A 193 -24.72 -31.83 -3.07
C ASP A 193 -25.44 -32.85 -3.94
N GLU A 194 -24.91 -33.13 -5.13
CA GLU A 194 -25.46 -34.16 -6.01
C GLU A 194 -25.36 -35.54 -5.35
N PHE A 195 -24.22 -35.87 -4.73
CA PHE A 195 -24.07 -37.13 -4.01
C PHE A 195 -25.04 -37.29 -2.84
N HIS A 196 -25.35 -36.22 -2.11
CA HIS A 196 -26.36 -36.26 -1.05
C HIS A 196 -27.78 -36.46 -1.59
N ARG A 197 -28.04 -36.07 -2.84
CA ARG A 197 -29.33 -36.27 -3.51
C ARG A 197 -29.44 -37.60 -4.25
N MET A 198 -28.33 -38.28 -4.52
CA MET A 198 -28.33 -39.58 -5.19
C MET A 198 -28.92 -40.68 -4.29
N GLU A 199 -29.75 -41.53 -4.89
CA GLU A 199 -30.24 -42.75 -4.24
C GLU A 199 -29.07 -43.64 -3.77
N PRO A 200 -29.16 -44.27 -2.58
CA PRO A 200 -28.08 -45.05 -2.00
C PRO A 200 -27.49 -46.12 -2.94
N GLU A 201 -28.32 -46.79 -3.77
CA GLU A 201 -27.80 -47.79 -4.70
C GLU A 201 -26.93 -47.18 -5.82
N LYS A 202 -27.32 -46.02 -6.35
CA LYS A 202 -26.52 -45.29 -7.35
C LYS A 202 -25.24 -44.72 -6.75
N LEU A 203 -25.31 -44.20 -5.53
CA LEU A 203 -24.13 -43.74 -4.79
C LEU A 203 -23.16 -44.91 -4.57
N ILE A 204 -23.65 -46.07 -4.16
CA ILE A 204 -22.85 -47.29 -4.00
C ILE A 204 -22.20 -47.68 -5.32
N ASP A 205 -22.89 -47.62 -6.45
CA ASP A 205 -22.31 -47.94 -7.76
C ASP A 205 -21.28 -46.92 -8.24
N VAL A 206 -21.51 -45.61 -8.03
CA VAL A 206 -20.50 -44.58 -8.33
C VAL A 206 -19.27 -44.76 -7.44
N VAL A 207 -19.46 -44.92 -6.13
CA VAL A 207 -18.36 -45.17 -5.18
C VAL A 207 -17.64 -46.47 -5.48
N ARG A 208 -18.35 -47.54 -5.85
CA ARG A 208 -17.78 -48.84 -6.25
C ARG A 208 -17.00 -48.75 -7.55
N ASN A 209 -17.46 -47.98 -8.52
CA ASN A 209 -16.76 -47.74 -9.79
C ASN A 209 -15.52 -46.85 -9.58
N VAL A 210 -15.63 -45.82 -8.74
CA VAL A 210 -14.49 -44.97 -8.33
C VAL A 210 -13.47 -45.78 -7.54
N LEU A 211 -13.89 -46.62 -6.59
CA LEU A 211 -13.02 -47.51 -5.82
C LEU A 211 -12.37 -48.59 -6.68
N LYS A 212 -13.09 -49.19 -7.64
CA LYS A 212 -12.52 -50.15 -8.61
C LYS A 212 -11.48 -49.50 -9.54
N THR A 213 -11.66 -48.22 -9.88
CA THR A 213 -10.73 -47.46 -10.74
C THR A 213 -9.53 -46.95 -9.93
N ASN A 214 -9.74 -46.52 -8.69
CA ASN A 214 -8.72 -46.01 -7.77
C ASN A 214 -7.79 -47.10 -7.20
N LEU A 215 -8.18 -48.38 -7.25
CA LEU A 215 -7.35 -49.50 -6.81
C LEU A 215 -6.27 -49.89 -7.82
N LYS A 216 -6.26 -49.34 -9.04
CA LYS A 216 -5.24 -49.68 -10.06
C LYS A 216 -4.18 -48.62 -10.36
N GLU A 217 -4.43 -47.32 -10.23
CA GLU A 217 -3.38 -46.27 -10.34
C GLU A 217 -3.96 -44.88 -9.99
N VAL A 218 -3.44 -44.25 -8.94
CA VAL A 218 -3.51 -42.82 -8.53
C VAL A 218 -4.51 -41.90 -9.28
N GLY A 219 -5.75 -41.74 -8.77
CA GLY A 219 -6.78 -40.88 -9.38
C GLY A 219 -7.47 -39.91 -8.40
N GLY A 220 -6.71 -39.14 -7.62
CA GLY A 220 -7.23 -38.15 -6.64
C GLY A 220 -8.10 -37.03 -7.24
N GLU A 221 -8.26 -35.93 -6.49
CA GLU A 221 -9.06 -34.69 -6.72
C GLU A 221 -9.45 -34.33 -8.18
N ALA A 222 -8.61 -34.61 -9.16
CA ALA A 222 -8.85 -34.45 -10.60
C ALA A 222 -10.02 -35.27 -11.18
N GLU A 223 -10.29 -36.50 -10.72
CA GLU A 223 -11.49 -37.26 -11.17
C GLU A 223 -12.77 -36.77 -10.47
N TRP A 224 -12.65 -36.28 -9.24
CA TRP A 224 -13.76 -35.66 -8.50
C TRP A 224 -14.21 -34.36 -9.17
N ALA A 225 -13.25 -33.54 -9.61
CA ALA A 225 -13.50 -32.32 -10.36
C ALA A 225 -14.32 -32.56 -11.65
N LYS A 226 -14.15 -33.72 -12.32
CA LYS A 226 -14.87 -34.06 -13.56
C LYS A 226 -16.36 -34.37 -13.34
N LEU A 227 -16.75 -34.85 -12.17
CA LEU A 227 -18.17 -35.03 -11.80
C LEU A 227 -18.82 -33.68 -11.51
N SER A 228 -18.13 -32.81 -10.77
CA SER A 228 -18.60 -31.46 -10.51
C SER A 228 -18.69 -30.58 -11.75
N ASP A 229 -17.76 -30.71 -12.70
CA ASP A 229 -17.80 -29.96 -13.95
C ASP A 229 -19.04 -30.34 -14.77
N LYS A 230 -19.43 -31.63 -14.81
CA LYS A 230 -20.66 -32.06 -15.49
C LYS A 230 -21.92 -31.48 -14.84
N VAL A 231 -21.99 -31.47 -13.50
CA VAL A 231 -23.12 -30.86 -12.78
C VAL A 231 -23.15 -29.36 -13.05
N PHE A 232 -22.00 -28.68 -12.94
CA PHE A 232 -21.87 -27.26 -13.21
C PHE A 232 -22.35 -26.90 -14.63
N GLU A 233 -21.92 -27.65 -15.66
CA GLU A 233 -22.34 -27.39 -17.05
C GLU A 233 -23.84 -27.55 -17.29
N THR A 234 -24.54 -28.36 -16.49
CA THR A 234 -26.00 -28.53 -16.57
C THR A 234 -26.80 -27.46 -15.83
N LEU A 235 -26.15 -26.61 -15.02
CA LEU A 235 -26.82 -25.51 -14.34
C LEU A 235 -27.29 -24.45 -15.33
N ALA A 236 -28.37 -23.75 -14.99
CA ALA A 236 -28.77 -22.53 -15.68
C ALA A 236 -27.64 -21.49 -15.63
N GLU A 237 -27.50 -20.68 -16.68
CA GLU A 237 -26.42 -19.69 -16.79
C GLU A 237 -26.46 -18.66 -15.65
N GLU A 238 -27.66 -18.35 -15.13
CA GLU A 238 -27.84 -17.50 -13.96
C GLU A 238 -27.19 -18.10 -12.70
N THR A 239 -27.33 -19.41 -12.50
CA THR A 239 -26.75 -20.11 -11.35
C THR A 239 -25.23 -20.29 -11.51
N LYS A 240 -24.76 -20.59 -12.73
CA LYS A 240 -23.32 -20.62 -13.03
C LYS A 240 -22.68 -19.26 -12.70
N ARG A 241 -23.34 -18.18 -13.13
CA ARG A 241 -22.91 -16.81 -12.87
C ARG A 241 -22.88 -16.50 -11.38
N GLU A 242 -23.93 -16.83 -10.63
CA GLU A 242 -23.97 -16.60 -9.17
C GLU A 242 -22.80 -17.28 -8.44
N ILE A 243 -22.45 -18.50 -8.88
CA ILE A 243 -21.37 -19.32 -8.32
C ILE A 243 -20.00 -18.74 -8.66
N GLU A 244 -19.76 -18.34 -9.90
CA GLU A 244 -18.45 -17.87 -10.35
C GLU A 244 -18.24 -16.36 -10.14
N LEU A 245 -19.29 -15.61 -9.79
CA LEU A 245 -19.21 -14.16 -9.60
C LEU A 245 -18.16 -13.78 -8.55
N PHE A 246 -17.19 -13.00 -9.00
CA PHE A 246 -16.10 -12.50 -8.16
C PHE A 246 -15.64 -11.13 -8.64
N PHE A 247 -15.77 -10.13 -7.77
CA PHE A 247 -15.38 -8.75 -8.05
C PHE A 247 -13.97 -8.47 -7.55
N TRP A 248 -13.25 -7.66 -8.32
CA TRP A 248 -12.05 -6.99 -7.86
C TRP A 248 -12.11 -5.53 -8.28
N ALA A 249 -11.83 -4.63 -7.35
CA ALA A 249 -11.70 -3.22 -7.65
C ALA A 249 -10.55 -2.60 -6.86
N GLY A 250 -9.67 -1.87 -7.55
CA GLY A 250 -8.56 -1.19 -6.89
C GLY A 250 -9.02 0.08 -6.16
N CYS A 251 -8.36 0.46 -5.08
CA CYS A 251 -8.73 1.59 -4.24
C CYS A 251 -8.73 2.93 -4.99
N SER A 252 -9.83 3.69 -4.91
CA SER A 252 -9.97 4.98 -5.61
C SER A 252 -8.91 6.02 -5.20
N MET A 253 -8.52 6.07 -3.92
CA MET A 253 -7.46 6.99 -3.50
C MET A 253 -6.07 6.61 -4.04
N HIS A 254 -5.83 5.34 -4.34
CA HIS A 254 -4.63 4.93 -5.05
C HIS A 254 -4.69 5.28 -6.55
N LYS A 255 -5.88 5.29 -7.16
CA LYS A 255 -6.07 5.84 -8.52
C LYS A 255 -5.71 7.32 -8.57
N GLU A 256 -6.22 8.10 -7.62
CA GLU A 256 -5.88 9.53 -7.45
C GLU A 256 -4.37 9.74 -7.26
N LEU A 257 -3.76 9.03 -6.30
CA LEU A 257 -2.33 9.16 -6.00
C LEU A 257 -1.44 8.83 -7.21
N ASN A 258 -1.74 7.74 -7.93
CA ASN A 258 -0.97 7.36 -9.11
C ASN A 258 -1.20 8.30 -10.28
N CYS A 259 -2.40 8.87 -10.41
CA CYS A 259 -2.71 9.92 -11.38
C CYS A 259 -1.88 11.19 -11.12
N CYS A 260 -1.83 11.65 -9.86
CA CYS A 260 -0.95 12.75 -9.43
C CYS A 260 0.53 12.47 -9.71
N LYS A 261 1.00 11.24 -9.47
CA LYS A 261 2.38 10.86 -9.76
C LYS A 261 2.66 10.91 -11.27
N ALA A 262 1.76 10.38 -12.09
CA ALA A 262 1.90 10.43 -13.53
C ALA A 262 1.84 11.86 -14.10
N PHE A 263 1.07 12.75 -13.47
CA PHE A 263 1.08 14.17 -13.79
C PHE A 263 2.48 14.79 -13.58
N ASP A 264 3.13 14.51 -12.44
CA ASP A 264 4.50 14.95 -12.17
C ASP A 264 5.52 14.31 -13.12
N ASP A 265 5.34 13.06 -13.49
CA ASP A 265 6.19 12.39 -14.49
C ASP A 265 6.05 13.04 -15.87
N GLY A 266 4.84 13.38 -16.32
CA GLY A 266 4.63 14.13 -17.58
C GLY A 266 5.26 15.52 -17.56
N MET A 267 5.25 16.20 -16.41
CA MET A 267 5.95 17.48 -16.25
C MET A 267 7.47 17.34 -16.32
N LYS A 268 8.05 16.20 -15.90
CA LYS A 268 9.49 15.94 -16.04
C LYS A 268 9.85 15.64 -17.49
N GLU A 269 9.06 14.80 -18.15
CA GLU A 269 9.25 14.45 -19.56
C GLU A 269 9.19 15.68 -20.46
N PHE A 270 8.27 16.63 -20.21
CA PHE A 270 8.26 17.91 -20.92
C PHE A 270 9.64 18.59 -20.93
N TYR A 271 10.30 18.70 -19.77
CA TYR A 271 11.63 19.30 -19.73
C TYR A 271 12.71 18.43 -20.37
N GLU A 272 12.58 17.10 -20.36
CA GLU A 272 13.50 16.19 -21.05
C GLU A 272 13.39 16.31 -22.58
N GLU A 273 12.17 16.51 -23.10
CA GLU A 273 11.89 16.71 -24.53
C GLU A 273 12.23 18.13 -25.01
N HIS A 274 12.35 19.08 -24.08
CA HIS A 274 12.68 20.48 -24.32
C HIS A 274 14.02 20.89 -23.68
N PRO A 275 15.18 20.31 -24.11
CA PRO A 275 16.48 20.61 -23.53
C PRO A 275 16.95 22.05 -23.79
N GLU A 276 16.32 22.77 -24.72
CA GLU A 276 16.53 24.19 -24.97
C GLU A 276 15.98 25.09 -23.87
N LEU A 277 15.06 24.58 -23.04
CA LEU A 277 14.53 25.30 -21.90
C LEU A 277 15.41 25.06 -20.68
N ASP A 278 15.53 26.10 -19.85
CA ASP A 278 16.11 25.97 -18.53
C ASP A 278 15.39 24.86 -17.75
N GLN A 279 16.16 23.96 -17.16
CA GLN A 279 15.63 22.86 -16.37
C GLN A 279 15.20 23.34 -14.97
N PRO A 280 14.21 22.70 -14.32
CA PRO A 280 13.99 22.88 -12.90
C PRO A 280 15.29 22.66 -12.12
N VAL A 281 15.52 23.47 -11.08
CA VAL A 281 16.79 23.45 -10.34
C VAL A 281 17.05 22.08 -9.69
N LEU A 282 18.31 21.65 -9.71
CA LEU A 282 18.76 20.44 -9.03
C LEU A 282 18.81 20.68 -7.52
N LEU A 283 18.11 19.81 -6.80
CA LEU A 283 18.03 19.84 -5.34
C LEU A 283 18.77 18.62 -4.79
N ALA A 284 20.04 18.47 -5.20
CA ALA A 284 20.94 17.39 -4.80
C ALA A 284 21.16 17.39 -3.28
N ASN A 285 21.45 16.24 -2.67
CA ASN A 285 21.90 16.24 -1.28
C ASN A 285 23.35 16.78 -1.19
N LYS A 286 23.83 17.08 0.03
CA LYS A 286 25.15 17.68 0.25
C LYS A 286 26.29 16.94 -0.45
N ASP A 287 26.31 15.60 -0.38
CA ASP A 287 27.42 14.80 -0.91
C ASP A 287 27.37 14.74 -2.44
N ASN A 288 26.17 14.61 -3.01
CA ASN A 288 25.97 14.66 -4.45
C ASN A 288 26.30 16.03 -5.02
N ASP A 289 25.88 17.11 -4.36
CA ASP A 289 26.14 18.49 -4.78
C ASP A 289 27.65 18.78 -4.78
N ALA A 290 28.37 18.36 -3.72
CA ALA A 290 29.83 18.44 -3.68
C ALA A 290 30.50 17.62 -4.79
N THR A 291 29.98 16.44 -5.10
CA THR A 291 30.48 15.60 -6.20
C THR A 291 30.27 16.25 -7.56
N ILE A 292 29.13 16.93 -7.75
CA ILE A 292 28.78 17.61 -9.00
C ILE A 292 29.65 18.86 -9.17
N GLN A 293 29.78 19.69 -8.12
CA GLN A 293 30.64 20.89 -8.14
C GLN A 293 32.10 20.52 -8.44
N LEU A 294 32.62 19.47 -7.80
CA LEU A 294 33.98 19.00 -8.10
C LEU A 294 34.16 18.63 -9.57
N ALA A 295 33.13 18.07 -10.21
CA ALA A 295 33.17 17.72 -11.63
C ALA A 295 33.10 18.95 -12.53
N GLU A 296 32.34 19.97 -12.15
CA GLU A 296 32.27 21.26 -12.84
C GLU A 296 33.63 21.97 -12.75
N ASP A 297 34.29 21.92 -11.59
CA ASP A 297 35.61 22.52 -11.37
C ASP A 297 36.75 21.79 -12.09
N THR A 298 36.68 20.46 -12.17
CA THR A 298 37.76 19.62 -12.74
C THR A 298 37.52 19.21 -14.20
N GLY A 299 36.30 19.35 -14.71
CA GLY A 299 35.89 18.83 -16.02
C GLY A 299 35.77 17.29 -16.09
N GLU A 300 35.96 16.56 -14.98
CA GLU A 300 35.97 15.10 -14.97
C GLU A 300 34.57 14.48 -14.76
N SER A 301 34.06 13.77 -15.78
CA SER A 301 32.83 12.99 -15.65
C SER A 301 33.08 11.57 -15.12
N THR A 302 33.18 11.43 -13.79
CA THR A 302 33.37 10.13 -13.14
C THR A 302 32.06 9.33 -13.01
N ALA A 303 32.16 8.04 -12.71
CA ALA A 303 30.98 7.21 -12.41
C ALA A 303 30.20 7.72 -11.18
N ALA A 304 30.90 8.34 -10.22
CA ALA A 304 30.28 8.97 -9.05
C ALA A 304 29.45 10.19 -9.44
N VAL A 305 29.95 11.03 -10.36
CA VAL A 305 29.23 12.20 -10.89
C VAL A 305 27.98 11.80 -11.65
N ARG A 306 28.10 10.81 -12.56
CA ARG A 306 26.93 10.27 -13.28
C ARG A 306 25.89 9.71 -12.32
N ARG A 307 26.32 9.01 -11.25
CA ARG A 307 25.42 8.53 -10.20
C ARG A 307 24.79 9.68 -9.43
N ALA A 308 25.57 10.70 -9.03
CA ALA A 308 25.09 11.85 -8.28
C ALA A 308 24.03 12.63 -9.06
N LEU A 309 24.23 12.86 -10.36
CA LEU A 309 23.23 13.46 -11.25
C LEU A 309 21.99 12.58 -11.38
N LYS A 310 22.16 11.26 -11.57
CA LYS A 310 21.05 10.32 -11.76
C LYS A 310 20.15 10.16 -10.52
N VAL A 311 20.70 10.21 -9.31
CA VAL A 311 19.94 9.99 -8.07
C VAL A 311 19.46 11.29 -7.41
N SER A 312 19.89 12.44 -7.94
CA SER A 312 19.45 13.75 -7.46
C SER A 312 18.16 14.15 -8.17
N GLU A 313 17.23 14.71 -7.41
CA GLU A 313 15.89 15.08 -7.92
C GLU A 313 15.80 16.60 -8.13
N ARG A 314 14.89 17.02 -9.00
CA ARG A 314 14.61 18.41 -9.37
C ARG A 314 13.14 18.74 -9.14
N GLY A 315 12.79 20.02 -9.19
CA GLY A 315 11.41 20.44 -9.41
C GLY A 315 10.49 20.56 -8.19
N GLY A 316 9.21 20.81 -8.46
CA GLY A 316 8.21 21.24 -7.48
C GLY A 316 7.95 20.21 -6.38
N VAL A 317 7.69 18.94 -6.76
CA VAL A 317 7.45 17.85 -5.80
C VAL A 317 8.64 17.64 -4.87
N LYS A 318 9.87 17.77 -5.40
CA LYS A 318 11.09 17.68 -4.60
C LYS A 318 11.18 18.84 -3.61
N LEU A 319 10.99 20.08 -4.06
CA LEU A 319 10.99 21.26 -3.20
C LEU A 319 9.98 21.13 -2.05
N ILE A 320 8.73 20.75 -2.37
CA ILE A 320 7.66 20.53 -1.39
C ILE A 320 8.08 19.48 -0.36
N SER A 321 8.70 18.39 -0.80
CA SER A 321 9.18 17.32 0.08
C SER A 321 10.32 17.79 0.99
N LEU A 322 11.26 18.60 0.49
CA LEU A 322 12.32 19.20 1.30
C LEU A 322 11.76 20.20 2.32
N PHE A 323 10.80 21.03 1.91
CA PHE A 323 10.14 21.97 2.81
C PHE A 323 9.38 21.23 3.92
N GLY A 324 8.66 20.17 3.55
CA GLY A 324 8.03 19.26 4.50
C GLY A 324 9.01 18.61 5.47
N ALA A 325 10.18 18.18 5.01
CA ALA A 325 11.21 17.63 5.89
C ALA A 325 11.82 18.68 6.84
N LEU A 326 11.87 19.95 6.43
CA LEU A 326 12.33 21.07 7.26
C LEU A 326 11.34 21.34 8.40
N VAL A 327 10.04 21.45 8.09
CA VAL A 327 9.02 21.85 9.07
C VAL A 327 8.38 20.66 9.81
N ASN A 328 8.29 19.49 9.19
CA ASN A 328 7.73 18.25 9.73
C ASN A 328 8.81 17.15 9.77
N ASN A 329 9.92 17.43 10.45
CA ASN A 329 11.05 16.51 10.54
C ASN A 329 10.66 15.23 11.31
N LYS A 330 11.17 14.07 10.86
CA LYS A 330 10.95 12.78 11.53
C LYS A 330 11.60 12.73 12.92
N ASP A 331 12.71 13.45 13.09
CA ASP A 331 13.32 13.69 14.38
C ASP A 331 12.60 14.88 15.04
N ASN A 332 11.80 14.55 16.04
CA ASN A 332 11.01 15.48 16.84
C ASN A 332 11.83 16.51 17.62
N LYS A 333 13.18 16.47 17.55
CA LYS A 333 14.07 17.51 18.08
C LYS A 333 14.63 18.47 17.02
N LYS A 334 14.50 18.18 15.72
CA LYS A 334 15.25 18.86 14.64
C LYS A 334 14.38 19.61 13.61
N GLY A 335 13.05 19.58 13.73
CA GLY A 335 12.13 20.26 12.81
C GLY A 335 11.81 21.70 13.22
N LEU A 336 11.46 22.53 12.24
CA LEU A 336 11.04 23.93 12.44
C LEU A 336 9.52 24.10 12.59
N HIS A 337 8.81 23.07 13.06
CA HIS A 337 7.34 23.03 13.05
C HIS A 337 6.71 24.23 13.77
N ASP A 338 7.01 24.36 15.07
CA ASP A 338 6.43 25.40 15.91
C ASP A 338 6.94 26.78 15.51
N VAL A 339 8.19 26.87 15.04
CA VAL A 339 8.78 28.11 14.51
C VAL A 339 8.02 28.60 13.28
N TYR A 340 7.74 27.68 12.34
CA TYR A 340 6.93 27.95 11.16
C TYR A 340 5.51 28.36 11.54
N GLU A 341 4.83 27.60 12.41
CA GLU A 341 3.46 27.91 12.82
C GLU A 341 3.38 29.27 13.52
N ASN A 342 4.33 29.61 14.40
CA ASN A 342 4.35 30.89 15.10
C ASN A 342 4.63 32.05 14.15
N TYR A 343 5.61 31.90 13.25
CA TYR A 343 5.94 32.94 12.26
C TYR A 343 4.74 33.25 11.36
N PHE A 344 4.15 32.23 10.74
CA PHE A 344 3.02 32.45 9.84
C PHE A 344 1.74 32.87 10.57
N ARG A 345 1.54 32.43 11.82
CA ARG A 345 0.46 32.95 12.65
C ARG A 345 0.57 34.46 12.85
N ALA A 346 1.79 34.96 13.08
CA ALA A 346 2.04 36.38 13.27
C ALA A 346 1.93 37.19 11.96
N THR A 347 2.32 36.61 10.81
CA THR A 347 2.36 37.35 9.54
C THR A 347 1.06 37.30 8.73
N ILE A 348 0.35 36.17 8.72
CA ILE A 348 -0.83 35.96 7.87
C ILE A 348 -2.09 35.47 8.64
N GLY A 349 -1.97 35.19 9.94
CA GLY A 349 -3.08 34.81 10.81
C GLY A 349 -3.16 33.30 11.15
N PRO A 350 -4.18 32.87 11.94
CA PRO A 350 -4.29 31.49 12.42
C PRO A 350 -4.56 30.48 11.30
N GLY A 351 -4.29 29.19 11.57
CA GLY A 351 -4.61 28.08 10.65
C GLY A 351 -3.56 27.77 9.58
N VAL A 352 -2.31 28.22 9.78
CA VAL A 352 -1.23 28.05 8.80
C VAL A 352 -0.30 26.93 9.22
N ARG A 353 -0.77 25.70 9.02
CA ARG A 353 0.10 24.52 9.15
C ARG A 353 0.55 24.08 7.76
N PHE A 354 1.84 23.78 7.62
CA PHE A 354 2.34 23.19 6.38
C PHE A 354 1.83 21.73 6.27
N PRO A 355 1.36 21.29 5.09
CA PRO A 355 0.85 19.92 4.91
C PRO A 355 1.87 18.83 5.29
N ASP A 356 1.36 17.73 5.82
CA ASP A 356 2.15 16.58 6.26
C ASP A 356 2.59 15.69 5.09
N VAL A 357 3.51 16.21 4.27
CA VAL A 357 4.05 15.53 3.08
C VAL A 357 5.06 14.43 3.42
N SER A 358 5.61 14.42 4.64
CA SER A 358 6.59 13.43 5.11
C SER A 358 5.99 12.05 5.40
N ASN A 359 4.66 11.95 5.53
CA ASN A 359 3.94 10.75 5.91
C ASN A 359 3.01 10.21 4.80
N THR A 360 3.29 10.53 3.53
CA THR A 360 2.58 9.99 2.35
C THR A 360 1.05 10.14 2.43
N ARG A 361 0.56 11.28 2.94
CA ARG A 361 -0.88 11.54 2.94
C ARG A 361 -1.36 11.90 1.54
N TYR A 362 -2.50 11.35 1.13
CA TYR A 362 -3.16 11.75 -0.12
C TYR A 362 -3.27 13.27 -0.24
N GLN A 363 -3.05 13.79 -1.46
CA GLN A 363 -3.11 15.22 -1.80
C GLN A 363 -2.12 16.13 -1.05
N SER A 364 -1.23 15.60 -0.21
CA SER A 364 -0.35 16.44 0.62
C SER A 364 0.58 17.30 -0.22
N HIS A 365 1.10 16.78 -1.34
CA HIS A 365 1.93 17.55 -2.27
C HIS A 365 1.15 18.65 -2.98
N GLY A 366 -0.07 18.39 -3.45
CA GLY A 366 -0.94 19.41 -4.04
C GLY A 366 -1.26 20.55 -3.06
N ARG A 367 -1.60 20.20 -1.82
CA ARG A 367 -1.80 21.18 -0.73
C ARG A 367 -0.50 21.91 -0.37
N GLY A 368 0.64 21.23 -0.42
CA GLY A 368 1.95 21.81 -0.16
C GLY A 368 2.32 22.83 -1.22
N ALA A 369 2.09 22.51 -2.49
CA ALA A 369 2.23 23.42 -3.62
C ALA A 369 1.32 24.64 -3.45
N ALA A 370 0.04 24.43 -3.12
CA ALA A 370 -0.92 25.50 -2.90
C ALA A 370 -0.44 26.45 -1.79
N ARG A 371 0.07 25.89 -0.68
CA ARG A 371 0.61 26.68 0.43
C ARG A 371 1.83 27.50 0.02
N LEU A 372 2.80 26.90 -0.68
CA LEU A 372 4.01 27.58 -1.13
C LEU A 372 3.69 28.67 -2.16
N ILE A 373 2.80 28.41 -3.11
CA ILE A 373 2.41 29.38 -4.15
C ILE A 373 1.61 30.54 -3.56
N THR A 374 0.64 30.27 -2.68
CA THR A 374 -0.22 31.31 -2.08
C THR A 374 0.60 32.36 -1.33
N TYR A 375 1.65 31.93 -0.64
CA TYR A 375 2.46 32.78 0.23
C TYR A 375 3.94 32.76 -0.18
N LEU A 376 4.23 32.77 -1.48
CA LEU A 376 5.59 32.55 -2.00
C LEU A 376 6.59 33.57 -1.45
N ALA A 377 6.20 34.85 -1.38
CA ALA A 377 7.03 35.93 -0.85
C ALA A 377 7.30 35.76 0.66
N GLU A 378 6.28 35.36 1.41
CA GLU A 378 6.37 35.12 2.85
C GLU A 378 7.22 33.89 3.15
N HIS A 379 7.18 32.84 2.33
CA HIS A 379 8.07 31.68 2.47
C HIS A 379 9.53 32.06 2.19
N ARG A 380 9.80 32.90 1.19
CA ARG A 380 11.16 33.43 0.94
C ARG A 380 11.65 34.25 2.15
N THR A 381 10.79 35.10 2.70
CA THR A 381 11.10 35.92 3.88
C THR A 381 11.28 35.05 5.13
N PHE A 382 10.46 34.01 5.32
CA PHE A 382 10.59 33.06 6.40
C PHE A 382 11.95 32.35 6.38
N MET A 383 12.42 31.93 5.21
CA MET A 383 13.74 31.30 5.09
C MET A 383 14.88 32.28 5.42
N GLN A 384 14.71 33.57 5.11
CA GLN A 384 15.64 34.62 5.54
C GLN A 384 15.61 34.80 7.07
N PHE A 385 14.42 34.82 7.69
CA PHE A 385 14.27 34.81 9.15
C PHE A 385 14.93 33.58 9.81
N VAL A 386 14.81 32.39 9.20
CA VAL A 386 15.49 31.17 9.67
C VAL A 386 17.02 31.30 9.57
N LYS A 387 17.52 31.91 8.49
CA LYS A 387 18.96 32.20 8.34
C LYS A 387 19.45 33.11 9.46
N ASP A 388 18.78 34.23 9.68
CA ASP A 388 19.24 35.31 10.55
C ASP A 388 19.13 34.96 12.04
N ASN A 389 18.22 34.05 12.42
CA ASN A 389 18.13 33.55 13.79
C ASN A 389 19.23 32.56 14.20
N LYS A 390 20.04 32.09 13.25
CA LYS A 390 21.13 31.15 13.56
C LYS A 390 22.36 31.90 14.01
N THR A 391 23.12 31.32 14.93
CA THR A 391 24.39 31.89 15.42
C THR A 391 25.37 32.26 14.31
N LYS A 392 25.42 31.47 13.23
CA LYS A 392 26.32 31.70 12.09
C LYS A 392 25.68 32.54 10.97
N CYS A 393 24.41 32.93 11.10
CA CYS A 393 23.63 33.62 10.07
C CYS A 393 23.73 32.98 8.67
N THR A 394 23.84 31.64 8.61
CA THR A 394 23.98 30.88 7.36
C THR A 394 22.93 29.78 7.25
N LEU A 395 22.52 29.52 6.02
CA LEU A 395 21.65 28.39 5.69
C LEU A 395 22.46 27.11 5.59
N ASN A 396 21.91 26.00 6.11
CA ASN A 396 22.46 24.68 5.84
C ASN A 396 22.10 24.22 4.41
N HIS A 397 22.67 23.11 3.97
CA HIS A 397 22.49 22.63 2.59
C HIS A 397 21.01 22.38 2.20
N LEU A 398 20.23 21.78 3.11
CA LEU A 398 18.79 21.58 2.91
C LEU A 398 18.05 22.90 2.69
N GLU A 399 18.33 23.89 3.53
CA GLU A 399 17.67 25.20 3.46
C GLU A 399 18.14 26.02 2.24
N GLN A 400 19.40 25.88 1.83
CA GLN A 400 19.90 26.47 0.59
C GLN A 400 19.16 25.89 -0.62
N ASN A 401 18.95 24.57 -0.66
CA ASN A 401 18.16 23.93 -1.71
C ASN A 401 16.71 24.43 -1.72
N ILE A 402 16.09 24.59 -0.54
CA ILE A 402 14.76 25.18 -0.44
C ILE A 402 14.75 26.59 -1.02
N MET A 403 15.74 27.43 -0.66
CA MET A 403 15.85 28.78 -1.21
C MET A 403 16.08 28.80 -2.72
N LYS A 404 16.93 27.92 -3.26
CA LYS A 404 17.12 27.75 -4.72
C LYS A 404 15.79 27.43 -5.39
N GLY A 405 15.04 26.45 -4.87
CA GLY A 405 13.75 26.05 -5.41
C GLY A 405 12.68 27.15 -5.36
N LEU A 406 12.61 27.90 -4.25
CA LEU A 406 11.65 29.01 -4.10
C LEU A 406 11.90 30.19 -5.06
N HIS A 407 13.08 30.27 -5.67
CA HIS A 407 13.44 31.32 -6.64
C HIS A 407 13.51 30.83 -8.09
N CYS A 408 13.45 29.51 -8.34
CA CYS A 408 13.54 28.95 -9.69
C CYS A 408 12.18 29.03 -10.41
N PRO A 409 12.05 29.80 -11.51
CA PRO A 409 10.78 29.94 -12.24
C PRO A 409 10.21 28.61 -12.72
N GLN A 410 11.06 27.68 -13.17
CA GLN A 410 10.63 26.37 -13.69
C GLN A 410 10.14 25.44 -12.58
N THR A 411 10.73 25.54 -11.39
CA THR A 411 10.21 24.84 -10.19
C THR A 411 8.86 25.42 -9.76
N ILE A 412 8.70 26.74 -9.87
CA ILE A 412 7.42 27.43 -9.60
C ILE A 412 6.36 27.03 -10.64
N SER A 413 6.69 26.95 -11.93
CA SER A 413 5.79 26.47 -12.98
C SER A 413 5.21 25.09 -12.67
N GLN A 414 6.05 24.14 -12.25
CA GLN A 414 5.58 22.81 -11.84
C GLN A 414 4.64 22.86 -10.63
N MET A 415 4.93 23.72 -9.64
CA MET A 415 4.03 23.88 -8.50
C MET A 415 2.70 24.52 -8.89
N VAL A 416 2.69 25.53 -9.77
CA VAL A 416 1.47 26.17 -10.28
C VAL A 416 0.61 25.15 -11.04
N ALA A 417 1.22 24.38 -11.95
CA ALA A 417 0.53 23.31 -12.67
C ALA A 417 -0.06 22.26 -11.71
N LEU A 418 0.71 21.83 -10.70
CA LEU A 418 0.25 20.88 -9.69
C LEU A 418 -0.92 21.43 -8.85
N VAL A 419 -0.92 22.72 -8.51
CA VAL A 419 -2.04 23.39 -7.80
C VAL A 419 -3.30 23.35 -8.64
N LEU A 420 -3.21 23.76 -9.92
CA LEU A 420 -4.35 23.78 -10.83
C LEU A 420 -4.91 22.37 -11.05
N PHE A 421 -4.05 21.38 -11.32
CA PHE A 421 -4.45 19.98 -11.47
C PHE A 421 -5.13 19.43 -10.21
N SER A 422 -4.56 19.73 -9.04
CA SER A 422 -5.11 19.29 -7.76
C SER A 422 -6.52 19.83 -7.55
N MET A 423 -6.74 21.13 -7.76
CA MET A 423 -8.06 21.76 -7.54
C MET A 423 -9.07 21.42 -8.64
N ALA A 424 -8.62 21.26 -9.88
CA ALA A 424 -9.49 20.99 -11.01
C ALA A 424 -10.00 19.54 -11.05
N VAL A 425 -9.12 18.57 -10.75
CA VAL A 425 -9.42 17.15 -10.97
C VAL A 425 -9.38 16.34 -9.68
N MET A 426 -8.26 16.41 -8.94
CA MET A 426 -7.98 15.45 -7.86
C MET A 426 -8.73 15.74 -6.56
N HIS A 427 -8.92 17.01 -6.21
CA HIS A 427 -9.71 17.42 -5.04
C HIS A 427 -11.20 17.09 -5.23
N PRO A 428 -11.85 17.42 -6.36
CA PRO A 428 -13.21 16.96 -6.65
C PRO A 428 -13.34 15.43 -6.64
N TYR A 429 -12.42 14.73 -7.31
CA TYR A 429 -12.43 13.27 -7.35
C TYR A 429 -12.37 12.64 -5.95
N ALA A 430 -11.41 13.06 -5.13
CA ALA A 430 -11.28 12.57 -3.76
C ALA A 430 -12.49 12.94 -2.90
N SER A 431 -13.07 14.12 -3.09
CA SER A 431 -14.28 14.54 -2.36
C SER A 431 -15.47 13.64 -2.71
N HIS A 432 -15.60 13.23 -3.97
CA HIS A 432 -16.67 12.34 -4.40
C HIS A 432 -16.54 10.92 -3.83
N VAL A 433 -15.31 10.38 -3.72
CA VAL A 433 -15.10 8.99 -3.28
C VAL A 433 -14.80 8.85 -1.78
N ARG A 434 -14.43 9.94 -1.10
CA ARG A 434 -13.95 9.93 0.30
C ARG A 434 -14.54 11.05 1.17
N GLY A 435 -15.32 11.97 0.60
CA GLY A 435 -15.92 13.08 1.34
C GLY A 435 -17.05 12.64 2.28
N PRO A 436 -17.62 13.59 3.06
CA PRO A 436 -18.80 13.30 3.88
C PRO A 436 -19.96 12.77 3.03
N GLY A 437 -20.63 11.71 3.49
CA GLY A 437 -21.76 11.09 2.79
C GLY A 437 -21.39 9.92 1.87
N THR A 438 -20.11 9.58 1.75
CA THR A 438 -19.66 8.44 0.93
C THR A 438 -19.72 7.10 1.65
N GLU A 439 -20.23 7.05 2.89
CA GLU A 439 -20.36 5.82 3.68
C GLU A 439 -21.29 4.78 3.02
N LYS A 440 -22.19 5.24 2.13
CA LYS A 440 -23.10 4.39 1.35
C LYS A 440 -22.64 4.17 -0.09
N LEU A 441 -21.53 4.77 -0.49
CA LEU A 441 -21.04 4.68 -1.86
C LEU A 441 -20.43 3.29 -2.07
N ASN A 442 -20.91 2.59 -3.09
CA ASN A 442 -20.36 1.32 -3.50
C ASN A 442 -19.29 1.54 -4.58
N MET A 443 -18.12 0.94 -4.41
CA MET A 443 -17.04 0.97 -5.41
C MET A 443 -17.53 0.50 -6.79
N LEU A 444 -18.41 -0.50 -6.81
CA LEU A 444 -18.90 -1.12 -8.06
C LEU A 444 -19.80 -0.19 -8.88
N ASP A 445 -20.32 0.89 -8.30
CA ASP A 445 -21.15 1.88 -8.99
C ASP A 445 -20.33 3.06 -9.57
N LEU A 446 -19.00 3.06 -9.40
CA LEU A 446 -18.15 4.19 -9.82
C LEU A 446 -17.79 4.22 -11.32
N GLY A 447 -18.15 3.20 -12.10
CA GLY A 447 -17.83 3.11 -13.54
C GLY A 447 -18.24 4.36 -14.35
N PRO A 448 -19.50 4.82 -14.26
CA PRO A 448 -19.94 6.05 -14.91
C PRO A 448 -19.15 7.28 -14.47
N TYR A 449 -18.87 7.42 -13.16
CA TYR A 449 -18.11 8.55 -12.64
C TYR A 449 -16.65 8.55 -13.13
N HIS A 450 -15.99 7.38 -13.15
CA HIS A 450 -14.65 7.25 -13.74
C HIS A 450 -14.62 7.61 -15.23
N THR A 451 -15.70 7.32 -15.96
CA THR A 451 -15.85 7.78 -17.34
C THR A 451 -15.94 9.31 -17.42
N SER A 452 -16.73 9.95 -16.55
CA SER A 452 -16.79 11.42 -16.47
C SER A 452 -15.44 12.06 -16.14
N VAL A 453 -14.64 11.45 -15.26
CA VAL A 453 -13.27 11.92 -14.94
C VAL A 453 -12.36 11.88 -16.19
N LYS A 454 -12.39 10.78 -16.95
CA LYS A 454 -11.65 10.63 -18.22
C LYS A 454 -12.07 11.71 -19.22
N THR A 455 -13.38 11.89 -19.41
CA THR A 455 -13.94 12.90 -20.32
C THR A 455 -13.53 14.32 -19.91
N HIS A 456 -13.55 14.62 -18.62
CA HIS A 456 -13.13 15.92 -18.11
C HIS A 456 -11.65 16.21 -18.39
N MET A 457 -10.75 15.24 -18.14
CA MET A 457 -9.32 15.41 -18.46
C MET A 457 -9.10 15.57 -19.97
N LYS A 458 -9.81 14.81 -20.82
CA LYS A 458 -9.76 14.98 -22.29
C LYS A 458 -10.15 16.39 -22.72
N ARG A 459 -11.25 16.92 -22.16
CA ARG A 459 -11.68 18.31 -22.40
C ARG A 459 -10.60 19.32 -22.01
N LEU A 460 -9.95 19.15 -20.86
CA LEU A 460 -8.87 20.05 -20.42
C LEU A 460 -7.61 19.94 -21.28
N ILE A 461 -7.34 18.78 -21.89
CA ILE A 461 -6.24 18.59 -22.84
C ILE A 461 -6.55 19.28 -24.16
N GLU A 462 -7.79 19.18 -24.65
CA GLU A 462 -8.26 19.83 -25.87
C GLU A 462 -8.29 21.35 -25.73
N ASP A 463 -8.82 21.87 -24.62
CA ASP A 463 -8.82 23.28 -24.29
C ASP A 463 -8.50 23.54 -22.81
N PRO A 464 -7.24 23.87 -22.48
CA PRO A 464 -6.86 24.19 -21.10
C PRO A 464 -7.17 25.66 -20.75
N SER A 465 -7.74 26.47 -21.64
CA SER A 465 -8.01 27.91 -21.39
C SER A 465 -8.77 28.19 -20.09
N PRO A 466 -9.77 27.37 -19.69
CA PRO A 466 -10.45 27.56 -18.41
C PRO A 466 -9.52 27.51 -17.19
N LEU A 467 -8.44 26.71 -17.22
CA LEU A 467 -7.49 26.60 -16.11
C LEU A 467 -6.64 27.87 -15.92
N PHE A 468 -6.43 28.62 -17.00
CA PHE A 468 -5.56 29.80 -17.05
C PHE A 468 -6.35 31.12 -17.14
N SER A 469 -7.66 31.07 -16.98
CA SER A 469 -8.51 32.25 -17.00
C SER A 469 -8.37 33.07 -15.71
N SER A 470 -8.39 34.39 -15.84
CA SER A 470 -8.49 35.32 -14.71
C SER A 470 -9.95 35.53 -14.24
N ASP A 471 -10.94 34.96 -14.94
CA ASP A 471 -12.35 35.00 -14.52
C ASP A 471 -12.54 34.14 -13.26
N PRO A 472 -13.04 34.73 -12.14
CA PRO A 472 -13.38 33.98 -10.94
C PRO A 472 -14.41 32.87 -11.15
N ASN A 473 -15.20 32.90 -12.24
CA ASN A 473 -16.19 31.88 -12.59
C ASN A 473 -15.64 30.76 -13.49
N SER A 474 -14.35 30.81 -13.85
CA SER A 474 -13.68 29.80 -14.67
C SER A 474 -13.82 28.38 -14.11
N TYR A 475 -14.01 28.23 -12.79
CA TYR A 475 -14.22 26.94 -12.13
C TYR A 475 -15.37 26.12 -12.74
N LYS A 476 -16.41 26.77 -13.29
CA LYS A 476 -17.58 26.10 -13.87
C LYS A 476 -17.22 25.14 -15.00
N THR A 477 -16.16 25.45 -15.74
CA THR A 477 -15.64 24.64 -16.85
C THR A 477 -14.26 24.06 -16.56
N ALA A 478 -13.51 24.64 -15.62
CA ALA A 478 -12.18 24.18 -15.26
C ALA A 478 -12.19 23.02 -14.26
N THR A 479 -13.16 22.95 -13.34
CA THR A 479 -13.23 21.90 -12.31
C THR A 479 -14.11 20.73 -12.75
N LEU A 480 -13.82 19.54 -12.22
CA LEU A 480 -14.52 18.29 -12.53
C LEU A 480 -15.98 18.31 -12.05
N ASP A 481 -16.24 18.89 -10.89
CA ASP A 481 -17.55 18.97 -10.25
C ASP A 481 -18.29 20.29 -10.51
N GLY A 482 -17.67 21.21 -11.25
CA GLY A 482 -18.20 22.55 -11.51
C GLY A 482 -18.32 23.42 -10.26
N GLN A 483 -17.69 23.03 -9.15
CA GLN A 483 -17.73 23.76 -7.89
C GLN A 483 -16.64 24.84 -7.83
N PRO A 484 -16.81 25.89 -7.00
CA PRO A 484 -15.77 26.89 -6.79
C PRO A 484 -14.42 26.27 -6.42
N TRP A 485 -13.34 26.94 -6.83
CA TRP A 485 -11.97 26.52 -6.52
C TRP A 485 -11.81 26.22 -5.02
N SER A 486 -11.40 24.99 -4.70
CA SER A 486 -11.24 24.53 -3.32
C SER A 486 -10.28 25.39 -2.46
N ASP A 487 -9.35 26.11 -3.10
CA ASP A 487 -8.53 27.16 -2.47
C ASP A 487 -8.47 28.40 -3.39
N THR A 488 -9.37 29.35 -3.16
CA THR A 488 -9.46 30.58 -3.96
C THR A 488 -8.24 31.47 -3.83
N LYS A 489 -7.52 31.43 -2.71
CA LYS A 489 -6.28 32.20 -2.51
C LYS A 489 -5.14 31.61 -3.33
N ALA A 490 -5.01 30.27 -3.33
CA ALA A 490 -4.02 29.59 -4.16
C ALA A 490 -4.29 29.80 -5.66
N TRP A 491 -5.55 29.69 -6.09
CA TRP A 491 -5.92 30.01 -7.48
C TRP A 491 -5.56 31.46 -7.85
N ALA A 492 -5.93 32.44 -7.02
CA ALA A 492 -5.62 33.84 -7.28
C ALA A 492 -4.09 34.10 -7.33
N ALA A 493 -3.31 33.39 -6.52
CA ALA A 493 -1.85 33.45 -6.58
C ALA A 493 -1.29 32.85 -7.88
N CYS A 494 -1.85 31.73 -8.37
CA CYS A 494 -1.51 31.19 -9.69
C CYS A 494 -1.80 32.20 -10.81
N VAL A 495 -2.99 32.84 -10.81
CA VAL A 495 -3.37 33.83 -11.82
C VAL A 495 -2.37 34.99 -11.90
N LYS A 496 -1.89 35.47 -10.75
CA LYS A 496 -0.87 36.53 -10.69
C LYS A 496 0.47 36.11 -11.29
N LEU A 497 0.81 34.82 -11.26
CA LEU A 497 2.07 34.29 -11.76
C LEU A 497 2.05 33.92 -13.24
N PHE A 498 0.87 33.77 -13.88
CA PHE A 498 0.80 33.35 -15.29
C PHE A 498 1.62 34.22 -16.25
N PRO A 499 1.66 35.57 -16.14
CA PRO A 499 2.47 36.39 -17.02
C PRO A 499 3.97 36.10 -16.94
N ASP A 500 4.45 35.65 -15.78
CA ASP A 500 5.88 35.39 -15.51
C ASP A 500 6.30 33.95 -15.84
N LEU A 501 5.35 33.07 -16.20
CA LEU A 501 5.57 31.63 -16.37
C LEU A 501 5.15 31.17 -17.78
N PRO A 502 5.87 31.55 -18.86
CA PRO A 502 5.44 31.34 -20.24
C PRO A 502 5.23 29.87 -20.64
N HIS A 503 5.91 28.94 -19.96
CA HIS A 503 5.85 27.51 -20.28
C HIS A 503 4.88 26.70 -19.40
N VAL A 504 4.13 27.34 -18.49
CA VAL A 504 3.23 26.61 -17.59
C VAL A 504 2.07 25.91 -18.33
N ARG A 505 1.61 26.49 -19.45
CA ARG A 505 0.53 25.94 -20.27
C ARG A 505 0.91 24.64 -20.98
N PRO A 506 2.01 24.58 -21.77
CA PRO A 506 2.45 23.32 -22.36
C PRO A 506 2.84 22.28 -21.30
N LEU A 507 3.48 22.71 -20.20
CA LEU A 507 3.79 21.84 -19.06
C LEU A 507 2.53 21.18 -18.45
N MET A 508 1.45 21.93 -18.27
CA MET A 508 0.16 21.43 -17.79
C MET A 508 -0.44 20.39 -18.75
N LEU A 509 -0.31 20.59 -20.06
CA LEU A 509 -0.84 19.67 -21.07
C LEU A 509 -0.15 18.30 -21.01
N ASP A 510 1.18 18.26 -20.93
CA ASP A 510 1.90 16.99 -20.88
C ASP A 510 1.68 16.26 -19.55
N GLY A 511 1.59 17.00 -18.45
CA GLY A 511 1.11 16.47 -17.18
C GLY A 511 -0.28 15.83 -17.30
N LEU A 512 -1.25 16.54 -17.89
CA LEU A 512 -2.62 16.02 -18.08
C LEU A 512 -2.67 14.78 -18.97
N LYS A 513 -1.90 14.73 -20.07
CA LYS A 513 -1.84 13.56 -20.96
C LYS A 513 -1.37 12.32 -20.20
N ARG A 514 -0.28 12.44 -19.42
CA ARG A 514 0.24 11.32 -18.62
C ARG A 514 -0.69 10.94 -17.48
N ALA A 515 -1.33 11.91 -16.84
CA ALA A 515 -2.34 11.67 -15.82
C ALA A 515 -3.53 10.86 -16.38
N LEU A 516 -4.06 11.26 -17.54
CA LEU A 516 -5.15 10.56 -18.22
C LEU A 516 -4.75 9.13 -18.62
N GLU A 517 -3.59 8.95 -19.26
CA GLU A 517 -3.08 7.63 -19.65
C GLU A 517 -2.99 6.69 -18.43
N ARG A 518 -2.49 7.23 -17.31
CA ARG A 518 -2.39 6.47 -16.06
C ARG A 518 -3.76 6.16 -15.48
N PHE A 519 -4.69 7.12 -15.47
CA PHE A 519 -6.02 6.92 -14.91
C PHE A 519 -6.81 5.88 -15.73
N GLU A 520 -6.67 5.88 -17.06
CA GLU A 520 -7.24 4.84 -17.93
C GLU A 520 -6.72 3.44 -17.57
N LYS A 521 -5.40 3.28 -17.39
CA LYS A 521 -4.78 2.01 -16.93
C LYS A 521 -5.27 1.56 -15.55
N PHE A 522 -5.59 2.49 -14.67
CA PHE A 522 -6.01 2.21 -13.29
C PHE A 522 -7.53 2.06 -13.14
N THR A 523 -8.29 2.08 -14.23
CA THR A 523 -9.76 1.95 -14.20
C THR A 523 -10.26 0.89 -15.18
N THR A 524 -9.39 -0.01 -15.63
CA THR A 524 -9.73 -1.08 -16.58
C THR A 524 -10.71 -2.09 -16.00
N GLU A 525 -10.80 -2.22 -14.67
CA GLU A 525 -11.81 -3.06 -14.02
C GLU A 525 -13.26 -2.59 -14.28
N PHE A 526 -13.43 -1.34 -14.73
CA PHE A 526 -14.72 -0.74 -15.11
C PHE A 526 -14.96 -0.71 -16.62
N ASP A 527 -14.14 -1.40 -17.42
CA ASP A 527 -14.31 -1.41 -18.87
C ASP A 527 -15.63 -2.09 -19.28
N LYS A 528 -16.19 -1.61 -20.40
CA LYS A 528 -17.43 -2.14 -20.96
C LYS A 528 -17.32 -3.64 -21.23
N GLY A 529 -18.36 -4.39 -20.90
CA GLY A 529 -18.38 -5.85 -21.00
C GLY A 529 -17.61 -6.58 -19.89
N GLY A 530 -16.96 -5.85 -18.97
CA GLY A 530 -16.33 -6.42 -17.79
C GLY A 530 -17.33 -6.92 -16.75
N VAL A 531 -16.83 -7.60 -15.71
CA VAL A 531 -17.66 -8.17 -14.63
C VAL A 531 -18.44 -7.08 -13.88
N ILE A 532 -17.84 -5.91 -13.66
CA ILE A 532 -18.52 -4.78 -13.00
C ILE A 532 -19.60 -4.20 -13.91
N ASP A 533 -19.26 -3.90 -15.17
CA ASP A 533 -20.18 -3.28 -16.14
C ASP A 533 -21.42 -4.16 -16.43
N THR A 534 -21.22 -5.47 -16.53
CA THR A 534 -22.31 -6.42 -16.83
C THR A 534 -23.08 -6.87 -15.59
N SER A 535 -22.71 -6.41 -14.38
CA SER A 535 -23.35 -6.82 -13.13
C SER A 535 -24.78 -6.30 -13.00
N THR A 536 -25.64 -7.08 -12.35
CA THR A 536 -26.97 -6.60 -11.93
C THR A 536 -26.87 -5.80 -10.63
N GLU A 537 -27.93 -5.06 -10.28
CA GLU A 537 -27.98 -4.35 -9.00
C GLU A 537 -27.90 -5.29 -7.80
N ALA A 538 -28.59 -6.42 -7.84
CA ALA A 538 -28.54 -7.43 -6.77
C ALA A 538 -27.12 -8.00 -6.59
N GLU A 539 -26.42 -8.25 -7.69
CA GLU A 539 -25.02 -8.68 -7.66
C GLU A 539 -24.10 -7.62 -7.04
N ARG A 540 -24.30 -6.34 -7.38
CA ARG A 540 -23.54 -5.23 -6.79
C ARG A 540 -23.85 -5.01 -5.31
N LEU A 541 -25.07 -5.27 -4.85
CA LEU A 541 -25.44 -5.24 -3.44
C LEU A 541 -24.75 -6.37 -2.66
N ALA A 542 -24.78 -7.60 -3.18
CA ALA A 542 -24.06 -8.73 -2.58
C ALA A 542 -22.53 -8.53 -2.60
N GLY A 543 -22.02 -7.86 -3.64
CA GLY A 543 -20.62 -7.48 -3.82
C GLY A 543 -20.27 -6.08 -3.30
N ASN A 544 -21.09 -5.45 -2.46
CA ASN A 544 -20.81 -4.09 -2.00
C ASN A 544 -19.46 -4.04 -1.27
N MET A 545 -18.67 -3.04 -1.61
CA MET A 545 -17.37 -2.75 -1.00
C MET A 545 -17.09 -1.24 -1.01
N PRO A 546 -16.36 -0.71 -0.01
CA PRO A 546 -16.09 0.71 0.08
C PRO A 546 -15.15 1.17 -1.05
N PRO A 547 -15.25 2.44 -1.47
CA PRO A 547 -14.40 3.01 -2.53
C PRO A 547 -12.94 3.22 -2.08
N THR A 548 -12.66 3.17 -0.78
CA THR A 548 -11.34 3.45 -0.21
C THR A 548 -10.89 2.35 0.73
N ASN A 549 -9.57 2.29 0.97
CA ASN A 549 -8.96 1.34 1.91
C ASN A 549 -8.75 1.96 3.31
N ASP A 550 -9.44 3.07 3.60
CA ASP A 550 -9.25 3.89 4.80
C ASP A 550 -9.44 3.10 6.11
N ASN A 551 -10.32 2.08 6.10
CA ASN A 551 -10.56 1.25 7.28
C ASN A 551 -9.33 0.42 7.66
N ASN A 552 -8.65 -0.18 6.69
CA ASN A 552 -7.42 -0.94 6.93
C ASN A 552 -6.26 -0.03 7.34
N GLU A 553 -6.05 1.07 6.63
CA GLU A 553 -5.03 2.08 6.99
C GLU A 553 -5.27 2.64 8.40
N GLY A 554 -6.53 2.91 8.74
CA GLY A 554 -6.95 3.39 10.05
C GLY A 554 -6.70 2.37 11.17
N LEU A 555 -6.92 1.09 10.91
CA LEU A 555 -6.63 0.00 11.85
C LEU A 555 -5.13 -0.11 12.13
N LEU A 556 -4.30 -0.13 11.09
CA LEU A 556 -2.84 -0.16 11.20
C LEU A 556 -2.29 1.10 11.87
N GLY A 557 -2.86 2.26 11.55
CA GLY A 557 -2.53 3.54 12.19
C GLY A 557 -2.80 3.52 13.69
N ARG A 558 -3.89 2.88 14.13
CA ARG A 558 -4.21 2.68 15.55
C ARG A 558 -3.28 1.68 16.21
N TRP A 559 -2.96 0.57 15.57
CA TRP A 559 -1.97 -0.39 16.07
C TRP A 559 -0.63 0.31 16.34
N ARG A 560 -0.15 1.10 15.37
CA ARG A 560 1.08 1.87 15.51
C ARG A 560 1.06 2.83 16.70
N LYS A 561 -0.08 3.48 16.98
CA LYS A 561 -0.23 4.35 18.16
C LYS A 561 -0.22 3.53 19.44
N PHE A 562 -1.03 2.47 19.50
CA PHE A 562 -1.15 1.59 20.66
C PHE A 562 0.18 0.93 21.03
N SER A 563 0.92 0.41 20.06
CA SER A 563 2.24 -0.21 20.27
C SER A 563 3.27 0.77 20.87
N ARG A 564 3.16 2.07 20.58
CA ARG A 564 4.02 3.10 21.21
C ARG A 564 3.62 3.40 22.65
N GLU A 565 2.32 3.45 22.93
CA GLU A 565 1.79 3.76 24.26
C GLU A 565 1.85 2.55 25.20
N SER A 566 1.82 1.33 24.66
CA SER A 566 1.75 0.06 25.37
C SER A 566 2.73 -0.96 24.78
N SER A 567 4.02 -0.65 24.82
CA SER A 567 5.09 -1.42 24.15
C SER A 567 5.26 -2.86 24.63
N SER A 568 4.73 -3.21 25.81
CA SER A 568 4.74 -4.58 26.33
C SER A 568 3.53 -5.42 25.91
N SER A 569 2.58 -4.84 25.17
CA SER A 569 1.39 -5.54 24.70
C SER A 569 1.67 -6.30 23.41
N THR A 570 0.85 -7.31 23.11
CA THR A 570 0.90 -8.09 21.87
C THR A 570 -0.10 -7.55 20.84
N VAL A 571 0.11 -7.90 19.57
CA VAL A 571 -0.82 -7.58 18.48
C VAL A 571 -2.15 -8.29 18.65
N ASP A 572 -2.14 -9.57 19.05
CA ASP A 572 -3.35 -10.36 19.29
C ASP A 572 -4.23 -9.74 20.38
N HIS A 573 -3.61 -9.24 21.44
CA HIS A 573 -4.33 -8.58 22.51
C HIS A 573 -5.02 -7.30 22.02
N PHE A 574 -4.33 -6.51 21.19
CA PHE A 574 -4.93 -5.33 20.57
C PHE A 574 -6.02 -5.71 19.56
N ALA A 575 -5.81 -6.78 18.78
CA ALA A 575 -6.78 -7.30 17.81
C ALA A 575 -8.09 -7.71 18.50
N ASP A 576 -8.03 -8.48 19.59
CA ASP A 576 -9.21 -8.89 20.35
C ASP A 576 -10.01 -7.67 20.87
N ILE A 577 -9.31 -6.65 21.37
CA ILE A 577 -9.94 -5.40 21.84
C ILE A 577 -10.62 -4.67 20.69
N VAL A 578 -9.89 -4.42 19.60
CA VAL A 578 -10.39 -3.59 18.51
C VAL A 578 -11.52 -4.28 17.74
N MET A 579 -11.43 -5.60 17.52
CA MET A 579 -12.50 -6.40 16.92
C MET A 579 -13.76 -6.34 17.75
N PHE A 580 -13.68 -6.63 19.05
CA PHE A 580 -14.82 -6.58 19.96
C PHE A 580 -15.55 -5.22 19.93
N HIS A 581 -14.79 -4.13 19.80
CA HIS A 581 -15.36 -2.79 19.82
C HIS A 581 -15.84 -2.26 18.47
N ARG A 582 -15.16 -2.59 17.37
CA ARG A 582 -15.47 -2.07 16.04
C ARG A 582 -16.50 -2.93 15.30
N ASN A 583 -16.67 -4.19 15.71
CA ASN A 583 -17.69 -5.07 15.16
C ASN A 583 -19.02 -4.98 15.95
N ASP A 584 -19.08 -4.11 16.97
CA ASP A 584 -20.21 -3.95 17.90
C ASP A 584 -20.59 -5.27 18.61
N THR A 585 -19.57 -6.07 18.96
CA THR A 585 -19.74 -7.41 19.52
C THR A 585 -20.49 -7.43 20.85
N GLN A 586 -20.49 -6.34 21.63
CA GLN A 586 -21.30 -6.29 22.85
C GLN A 586 -22.80 -6.40 22.53
N ILE A 587 -23.27 -5.70 21.50
CA ILE A 587 -24.68 -5.78 21.04
C ILE A 587 -24.97 -7.21 20.60
N PHE A 588 -24.06 -7.83 19.84
CA PHE A 588 -24.21 -9.22 19.43
C PHE A 588 -24.30 -10.19 20.61
N ILE A 589 -23.46 -10.02 21.63
CA ILE A 589 -23.50 -10.85 22.84
C ILE A 589 -24.86 -10.71 23.54
N ASP A 590 -25.33 -9.48 23.72
CA ASP A 590 -26.57 -9.21 24.45
C ASP A 590 -27.80 -9.75 23.70
N THR A 591 -27.77 -9.74 22.37
CA THR A 591 -28.85 -10.23 21.52
C THR A 591 -28.83 -11.75 21.32
N HIS A 592 -27.67 -12.34 21.04
CA HIS A 592 -27.57 -13.74 20.57
C HIS A 592 -26.88 -14.70 21.56
N MET A 593 -26.11 -14.19 22.51
CA MET A 593 -25.29 -14.99 23.44
C MET A 593 -25.61 -14.73 24.91
N ASN A 594 -26.91 -14.70 25.25
CA ASN A 594 -27.41 -14.32 26.57
C ASN A 594 -27.59 -15.49 27.55
N SER A 595 -27.18 -16.71 27.19
CA SER A 595 -27.27 -17.88 28.07
C SER A 595 -26.01 -18.08 28.92
N GLU A 596 -26.16 -18.71 30.09
CA GLU A 596 -25.00 -19.09 30.91
C GLU A 596 -24.08 -20.10 30.21
N ALA A 597 -24.63 -20.93 29.30
CA ALA A 597 -23.83 -21.83 28.47
C ALA A 597 -22.88 -21.05 27.55
N ASP A 598 -23.36 -19.98 26.92
CA ASP A 598 -22.53 -19.11 26.06
C ASP A 598 -21.42 -18.44 26.86
N HIS A 599 -21.77 -17.81 27.97
CA HIS A 599 -20.79 -17.13 28.79
C HIS A 599 -19.78 -18.11 29.41
N ARG A 600 -20.18 -19.36 29.66
CA ARG A 600 -19.25 -20.42 30.07
C ARG A 600 -18.31 -20.82 28.94
N PHE A 601 -18.83 -20.99 27.73
CA PHE A 601 -18.02 -21.29 26.55
C PHE A 601 -16.98 -20.21 26.30
N LEU A 602 -17.39 -18.93 26.26
CA LEU A 602 -16.46 -17.80 26.08
C LEU A 602 -15.32 -17.82 27.11
N ARG A 603 -15.63 -18.11 28.37
CA ARG A 603 -14.63 -18.23 29.45
C ARG A 603 -13.65 -19.39 29.22
N GLN A 604 -14.16 -20.55 28.82
CA GLN A 604 -13.35 -21.76 28.59
C GLN A 604 -12.44 -21.57 27.39
N GLU A 605 -12.99 -21.06 26.28
CA GLU A 605 -12.26 -20.87 25.04
C GLU A 605 -11.19 -19.78 25.18
N ALA A 606 -11.49 -18.67 25.84
CA ALA A 606 -10.50 -17.64 26.12
C ALA A 606 -9.33 -18.17 26.98
N ARG A 607 -9.59 -19.07 27.93
CA ARG A 607 -8.52 -19.72 28.72
C ARG A 607 -7.69 -20.68 27.87
N ARG A 608 -8.34 -21.47 27.01
CA ARG A 608 -7.66 -22.38 26.07
C ARG A 608 -6.68 -21.61 25.18
N ILE A 609 -7.10 -20.44 24.68
CA ILE A 609 -6.26 -19.55 23.88
C ILE A 609 -5.12 -18.94 24.72
N ASP A 610 -5.41 -18.41 25.92
CA ASP A 610 -4.40 -17.86 26.86
C ASP A 610 -3.30 -18.89 27.18
N GLU A 611 -3.66 -20.18 27.31
CA GLU A 611 -2.77 -21.28 27.65
C GLU A 611 -2.04 -21.91 26.44
N SER A 612 -2.46 -21.60 25.22
CA SER A 612 -1.95 -22.22 23.98
C SER A 612 -0.51 -21.83 23.60
N GLY A 613 -0.01 -20.69 24.09
CA GLY A 613 1.29 -20.16 23.69
C GLY A 613 1.39 -19.67 22.24
N VAL A 614 0.27 -19.41 21.55
CA VAL A 614 0.22 -18.98 20.13
C VAL A 614 1.14 -17.80 19.82
N GLU A 615 1.20 -16.78 20.68
CA GLU A 615 2.11 -15.64 20.48
C GLU A 615 3.59 -16.04 20.52
N LYS A 616 3.97 -17.01 21.37
CA LYS A 616 5.34 -17.52 21.45
C LYS A 616 5.69 -18.26 20.15
N ALA A 617 4.79 -19.15 19.71
CA ALA A 617 4.95 -19.88 18.44
C ALA A 617 5.10 -18.92 17.24
N ARG A 618 4.28 -17.85 17.19
CA ARG A 618 4.38 -16.84 16.13
C ARG A 618 5.72 -16.12 16.12
N ARG A 619 6.29 -15.80 17.27
CA ARG A 619 7.63 -15.17 17.36
C ARG A 619 8.74 -16.12 16.89
N GLU A 620 8.63 -17.40 17.23
CA GLU A 620 9.56 -18.43 16.75
C GLU A 620 9.47 -18.60 15.23
N GLU A 621 8.27 -18.55 14.67
CA GLU A 621 8.04 -18.58 13.23
C GLU A 621 8.66 -17.37 12.51
N LEU A 622 8.43 -16.16 13.01
CA LEU A 622 9.03 -14.92 12.47
C LEU A 622 10.56 -14.97 12.47
N ASN A 623 11.16 -15.47 13.56
CA ASN A 623 12.62 -15.61 13.66
C ASN A 623 13.15 -16.66 12.70
N THR A 624 12.49 -17.82 12.61
CA THR A 624 12.87 -18.90 11.68
C THR A 624 12.83 -18.42 10.24
N HIS A 625 11.79 -17.68 9.86
CA HIS A 625 11.68 -17.11 8.52
C HIS A 625 12.80 -16.09 8.23
N LYS A 626 13.08 -15.18 9.18
CA LYS A 626 14.20 -14.22 9.05
C LYS A 626 15.54 -14.92 8.91
N GLN A 627 15.77 -16.01 9.66
CA GLN A 627 17.00 -16.80 9.57
C GLN A 627 17.15 -17.43 8.19
N ARG A 628 16.10 -18.06 7.65
CA ARG A 628 16.11 -18.61 6.28
C ARG A 628 16.45 -17.55 5.23
N ALA A 629 15.84 -16.37 5.33
CA ALA A 629 16.12 -15.26 4.41
C ALA A 629 17.58 -14.76 4.49
N VAL A 630 18.19 -14.78 5.69
CA VAL A 630 19.61 -14.47 5.87
C VAL A 630 20.49 -15.52 5.20
N ASP A 631 20.17 -16.80 5.38
CA ASP A 631 20.96 -17.90 4.84
C ASP A 631 20.89 -17.95 3.31
N GLU A 632 19.71 -17.73 2.72
CA GLU A 632 19.56 -17.59 1.27
C GLU A 632 20.36 -16.41 0.72
N LYS A 633 20.34 -15.26 1.40
CA LYS A 633 21.07 -14.08 0.95
C LYS A 633 22.58 -14.31 1.03
N ARG A 634 23.08 -14.94 2.09
CA ARG A 634 24.48 -15.35 2.22
C ARG A 634 24.89 -16.34 1.12
N GLY A 635 24.01 -17.29 0.78
CA GLY A 635 24.22 -18.21 -0.34
C GLY A 635 24.38 -17.46 -1.67
N LYS A 636 23.45 -16.55 -1.99
CA LYS A 636 23.51 -15.72 -3.21
C LYS A 636 24.74 -14.82 -3.26
N ASP A 637 25.12 -14.22 -2.13
CA ASP A 637 26.32 -13.39 -2.05
C ASP A 637 27.59 -14.22 -2.25
N ALA A 638 27.64 -15.45 -1.70
CA ALA A 638 28.74 -16.39 -1.92
C ALA A 638 28.83 -16.84 -3.38
N GLU A 639 27.70 -17.19 -4.01
CA GLU A 639 27.64 -17.53 -5.44
C GLU A 639 28.12 -16.37 -6.33
N LYS A 640 27.69 -15.14 -6.01
CA LYS A 640 28.11 -13.95 -6.74
C LYS A 640 29.61 -13.69 -6.56
N ALA A 641 30.12 -13.80 -5.34
CA ALA A 641 31.54 -13.65 -5.05
C ALA A 641 32.39 -14.71 -5.77
N GLU A 642 31.92 -15.97 -5.79
CA GLU A 642 32.59 -17.07 -6.48
C GLU A 642 32.58 -16.87 -7.99
N LYS A 643 31.47 -16.39 -8.58
CA LYS A 643 31.41 -16.05 -10.01
C LYS A 643 32.40 -14.94 -10.36
N VAL A 644 32.48 -13.88 -9.55
CA VAL A 644 33.44 -12.79 -9.73
C VAL A 644 34.88 -13.30 -9.59
N ARG A 645 35.14 -14.20 -8.64
CA ARG A 645 36.45 -14.83 -8.45
C ARG A 645 36.86 -15.65 -9.67
N LYS A 646 35.99 -16.54 -10.16
CA LYS A 646 36.22 -17.34 -11.37
C LYS A 646 36.44 -16.47 -12.61
N GLU A 647 35.62 -15.43 -12.80
CA GLU A 647 35.82 -14.46 -13.89
C GLU A 647 37.16 -13.74 -13.76
N LYS A 648 37.59 -13.39 -12.54
CA LYS A 648 38.89 -12.75 -12.31
C LYS A 648 40.05 -13.71 -12.61
N GLU A 649 39.96 -14.98 -12.19
CA GLU A 649 40.95 -16.02 -12.45
C GLU A 649 41.06 -16.35 -13.95
N GLN A 650 39.92 -16.49 -14.64
CA GLN A 650 39.88 -16.73 -16.08
C GLN A 650 40.54 -15.57 -16.84
N LEU A 651 40.19 -14.32 -16.52
CA LEU A 651 40.77 -13.16 -17.20
C LEU A 651 42.28 -13.02 -16.90
N ALA A 652 42.72 -13.32 -15.68
CA ALA A 652 44.14 -13.32 -15.32
C ALA A 652 44.95 -14.38 -16.07
N ALA A 653 44.34 -15.53 -16.38
CA ALA A 653 45.00 -16.61 -17.12
C ALA A 653 45.15 -16.34 -18.64
N ILE A 654 44.26 -15.52 -19.22
CA ILE A 654 44.25 -15.25 -20.67
C ILE A 654 45.31 -14.20 -21.07
N GLY A 655 45.52 -13.16 -20.23
CA GLY A 655 46.41 -12.05 -20.56
C GLY A 655 45.92 -11.15 -21.71
N LEU A 656 46.50 -9.96 -21.87
CA LEU A 656 46.16 -9.06 -22.98
C LEU A 656 46.83 -9.53 -24.27
N GLU A 657 46.03 -9.68 -25.33
CA GLU A 657 46.53 -9.99 -26.67
C GLU A 657 46.78 -8.69 -27.45
N SER A 658 47.97 -8.55 -28.03
CA SER A 658 48.35 -7.39 -28.84
C SER A 658 48.41 -7.71 -30.35
N ASN A 659 48.33 -8.98 -30.74
CA ASN A 659 48.38 -9.38 -32.14
C ASN A 659 47.02 -9.16 -32.84
N ARG A 660 46.92 -8.08 -33.63
CA ARG A 660 45.72 -7.71 -34.40
C ARG A 660 45.21 -8.81 -35.32
N ASP A 661 46.09 -9.63 -35.91
CA ASP A 661 45.67 -10.70 -36.82
C ASP A 661 45.16 -11.93 -36.06
N HIS A 662 45.61 -12.13 -34.83
CA HIS A 662 45.03 -13.13 -33.93
C HIS A 662 43.66 -12.67 -33.40
N ILE A 663 43.54 -11.40 -33.01
CA ILE A 663 42.28 -10.81 -32.53
C ILE A 663 41.15 -10.92 -33.57
N LYS A 664 41.45 -10.67 -34.85
CA LYS A 664 40.47 -10.85 -35.96
C LYS A 664 39.92 -12.27 -36.06
N LYS A 665 40.67 -13.28 -35.59
CA LYS A 665 40.30 -14.70 -35.64
C LYS A 665 39.63 -15.20 -34.35
N MET A 666 39.57 -14.39 -33.31
CA MET A 666 38.98 -14.77 -32.02
C MET A 666 37.48 -15.06 -32.11
N SER A 667 37.02 -15.96 -31.24
CA SER A 667 35.60 -16.20 -31.00
C SER A 667 34.94 -15.01 -30.29
N ASP A 668 33.60 -14.94 -30.34
CA ASP A 668 32.85 -13.87 -29.66
C ASP A 668 33.08 -13.86 -28.13
N ALA A 669 33.33 -15.03 -27.54
CA ALA A 669 33.66 -15.15 -26.12
C ALA A 669 35.06 -14.55 -25.82
N GLN A 670 36.07 -14.91 -26.62
CA GLN A 670 37.43 -14.39 -26.48
C GLN A 670 37.49 -12.86 -26.67
N LEU A 671 36.73 -12.31 -27.61
CA LEU A 671 36.62 -10.86 -27.81
C LEU A 671 36.02 -10.16 -26.57
N LYS A 672 35.02 -10.77 -25.93
CA LYS A 672 34.43 -10.22 -24.69
C LYS A 672 35.42 -10.23 -23.53
N ASP A 673 36.22 -11.28 -23.41
CA ASP A 673 37.25 -11.41 -22.39
C ASP A 673 38.36 -10.36 -22.58
N GLN A 674 38.85 -10.17 -23.82
CA GLN A 674 39.83 -9.13 -24.15
C GLN A 674 39.30 -7.71 -23.91
N LEU A 675 38.05 -7.42 -24.32
CA LEU A 675 37.42 -6.12 -24.02
C LEU A 675 37.31 -5.86 -22.51
N GLU A 676 37.08 -6.89 -21.71
CA GLU A 676 37.04 -6.75 -20.25
C GLU A 676 38.43 -6.51 -19.65
N LEU A 677 39.47 -7.13 -20.21
CA LEU A 677 40.87 -6.86 -19.83
C LEU A 677 41.27 -5.42 -20.13
N HIS A 678 40.97 -4.88 -21.32
CA HIS A 678 41.26 -3.48 -21.65
C HIS A 678 40.49 -2.49 -20.76
N ARG A 679 39.26 -2.82 -20.31
CA ARG A 679 38.54 -2.01 -19.31
C ARG A 679 39.26 -2.00 -17.95
N ARG A 680 39.86 -3.12 -17.55
CA ARG A 680 40.60 -3.24 -16.28
C ARG A 680 41.92 -2.46 -16.30
N GLU A 681 42.58 -2.38 -17.45
CA GLU A 681 43.71 -1.47 -17.71
C GLU A 681 43.29 0.00 -17.86
N GLY A 682 42.05 0.34 -17.51
CA GLY A 682 41.57 1.71 -17.39
C GLY A 682 41.07 2.34 -18.68
N ASP A 683 40.80 1.57 -19.75
CA ASP A 683 40.11 2.10 -20.93
C ASP A 683 38.62 2.39 -20.61
N LYS A 684 38.29 3.66 -20.41
CA LYS A 684 36.93 4.14 -20.09
C LYS A 684 36.07 4.38 -21.32
N GLU A 685 36.64 4.33 -22.53
CA GLU A 685 35.94 4.62 -23.79
C GLU A 685 35.27 3.38 -24.37
N ILE A 686 35.59 2.18 -23.87
CA ILE A 686 34.95 0.95 -24.32
C ILE A 686 33.45 0.98 -23.96
N PRO A 687 32.53 0.92 -24.94
CA PRO A 687 31.09 0.96 -24.69
C PRO A 687 30.61 -0.19 -23.80
N LEU A 688 29.43 -0.03 -23.19
CA LEU A 688 28.81 -1.10 -22.39
C LEU A 688 28.51 -2.34 -23.23
N LYS A 689 28.57 -3.53 -22.61
CA LYS A 689 28.31 -4.83 -23.28
C LYS A 689 26.94 -4.86 -24.00
N SER A 690 25.94 -4.15 -23.48
CA SER A 690 24.60 -4.00 -24.07
C SER A 690 24.58 -3.24 -25.40
N HIS A 691 25.56 -2.38 -25.66
CA HIS A 691 25.65 -1.57 -26.88
C HIS A 691 26.44 -2.27 -27.98
N MET A 692 27.20 -3.31 -27.65
CA MET A 692 27.93 -4.14 -28.61
C MET A 692 27.18 -5.47 -28.79
N LYS A 693 26.11 -5.45 -29.61
CA LYS A 693 25.17 -6.58 -29.72
C LYS A 693 25.69 -7.76 -30.54
N ASN A 694 26.57 -7.52 -31.52
CA ASN A 694 27.10 -8.55 -32.42
C ASN A 694 28.63 -8.63 -32.37
N LYS A 695 29.18 -9.71 -32.93
CA LYS A 695 30.63 -10.00 -32.93
C LYS A 695 31.44 -8.94 -33.68
N GLY A 696 30.94 -8.48 -34.83
CA GLY A 696 31.62 -7.47 -35.65
C GLY A 696 31.86 -6.17 -34.89
N ARG A 697 30.83 -5.67 -34.18
CA ARG A 697 30.96 -4.46 -33.36
C ARG A 697 31.92 -4.64 -32.20
N ARG A 698 31.96 -5.82 -31.57
CA ARG A 698 32.92 -6.12 -30.49
C ARG A 698 34.36 -6.14 -30.99
N LEU A 699 34.58 -6.64 -32.21
CA LEU A 699 35.89 -6.63 -32.84
C LEU A 699 36.35 -5.20 -33.16
N GLU A 700 35.48 -4.37 -33.73
CA GLU A 700 35.77 -2.95 -34.00
C GLU A 700 36.19 -2.20 -32.72
N GLU A 701 35.41 -2.35 -31.65
CA GLU A 701 35.67 -1.66 -30.38
C GLU A 701 36.93 -2.18 -29.68
N LEU A 702 37.27 -3.47 -29.84
CA LEU A 702 38.50 -4.04 -29.29
C LEU A 702 39.74 -3.54 -30.05
N LEU A 703 39.66 -3.43 -31.39
CA LEU A 703 40.75 -2.88 -32.18
C LEU A 703 40.98 -1.40 -31.84
N ALA A 704 39.91 -0.62 -31.67
CA ALA A 704 40.00 0.77 -31.20
C ALA A 704 40.58 0.87 -29.78
N ALA A 705 40.22 -0.07 -28.89
CA ALA A 705 40.80 -0.15 -27.55
C ALA A 705 42.30 -0.49 -27.57
N LEU A 706 42.74 -1.35 -28.50
CA LEU A 706 44.16 -1.61 -28.73
C LEU A 706 44.90 -0.36 -29.15
N ASP A 707 44.37 0.39 -30.12
CA ASP A 707 45.01 1.62 -30.61
C ASP A 707 45.19 2.66 -29.49
N ARG A 708 44.18 2.79 -28.62
CA ARG A 708 44.26 3.64 -27.42
C ARG A 708 45.23 3.10 -26.37
N PHE A 709 45.38 1.79 -26.27
CA PHE A 709 46.31 1.15 -25.34
C PHE A 709 47.78 1.34 -25.80
N ASP A 710 48.06 1.10 -27.07
CA ASP A 710 49.37 1.32 -27.70
C ASP A 710 49.82 2.80 -27.54
N THR A 711 48.88 3.73 -27.76
CA THR A 711 49.13 5.17 -27.59
C THR A 711 49.49 5.54 -26.14
N ARG A 712 48.83 4.93 -25.15
CA ARG A 712 49.10 5.17 -23.71
C ARG A 712 50.45 4.60 -23.27
N ILE A 713 50.83 3.42 -23.75
CA ILE A 713 52.15 2.83 -23.44
C ILE A 713 53.28 3.68 -24.04
N THR A 714 53.08 4.18 -25.26
CA THR A 714 54.07 5.03 -25.94
C THR A 714 54.27 6.37 -25.21
N ALA A 715 53.19 6.94 -24.65
CA ALA A 715 53.24 8.17 -23.83
C ALA A 715 53.88 7.98 -22.45
N GLN A 716 53.78 6.79 -21.83
CA GLN A 716 54.45 6.49 -20.55
C GLN A 716 55.94 6.17 -20.70
N SER A 717 56.37 5.67 -21.85
CA SER A 717 57.77 5.33 -22.13
C SER A 717 58.66 6.54 -22.44
N THR A 718 58.09 7.75 -22.47
CA THR A 718 58.78 9.01 -22.81
C THR A 718 58.97 9.98 -21.63
N VAL A 719 58.71 9.53 -20.39
CA VAL A 719 59.05 10.30 -19.18
C VAL A 719 60.45 9.90 -18.70
N PRO A 720 61.45 10.81 -18.67
CA PRO A 720 62.74 10.54 -18.04
C PRO A 720 62.53 10.40 -16.51
N LEU A 721 63.12 9.37 -15.90
CA LEU A 721 63.32 9.33 -14.45
C LEU A 721 64.15 10.56 -14.01
N PRO A 722 63.91 11.12 -12.80
CA PRO A 722 64.57 12.32 -12.33
C PRO A 722 66.10 12.22 -12.29
#